data_AF-A0A166VS11-F1
#
_entry.id   AF-A0A166VS11-F1
#
_cell.length_a   1.000
_cell.length_b   1.000
_cell.length_c   1.000
_cell.angle_alpha   90.00
_cell.angle_beta   90.00
_cell.angle_gamma   90.00
#
_symmetry.space_group_name_H-M   'P 1'
#
loop_
_entity.id
_entity.type
_entity.pdbx_description
1 polymer ?
#
loop_
_entity_poly.entity_id
_entity_poly.type
_entity_poly.pdbx_seq_one_letter_code
_entity_poly.pdbx_strand_id
1 'polypeptide(L)'
;MTAPDEHVEPYLVTKPTCAARDEQGRPCDAAPTVPCPSCLLVAYCGDTCRVRHWGVHKLDCKKTQVFERLGDSLAGEQDDARYYPTFWAGYAATDILNLEKTEGRFFDGELSLLLAGQSPFRHFIYSLLKIPKTATPTLQAHFRIISTPSLYRDFLVMHLLFAQNQDPYLNAEAAIHLMYSAKLPRLLWDHIAKVMGPYFCDLDTTFDELTGHQDSRDSDSCESEIPSHFVWRHDELEFAAVLFGFQWRWLRNIATPKTQMSSEQASIVRALDIENNCEPLRSAASRMTRSRALGMMKWRRDGLLLPFGHPTEAILFRDDGSYPAGASAEPIGEWPMEVLDFGDDLAQNDVYGKMFYYLRDMLVRFQEERKRFTIRIVVASAKLHDVLHDVPEEIFFDRIHMGELWDFHPACNLTIAATYLRHRDENPFATMLAMSRQSVVRGTELEPPGDALGDNLTALASSSAVLDEYAPPTAIGDGCSKAGLRRRIGLLMWHNWDKFSDRFLYNPGLFAFYVSFALTTGNFDSVFKCGFLGLEYKEKNTITRKWPNRLVHSRNDKPTLRDFNRYVGWFDNVPQRWIEWRRVDDYDETQWENARSCVLNLLWSDMIEVQQSVLELNEACKPMVDSMEKALVDAGTCNDGAAMDWLDDDEDLGRRIEELLKDDVGSDEKPGKKETAETKGQKSKRKKGKKK
;
A
#
# COMPACT_ATOMS: atom_id res chain seq x y z
N MET A 1 -34.16 44.15 -12.58
CA MET A 1 -33.18 44.20 -11.48
C MET A 1 -32.29 42.98 -11.64
N THR A 2 -31.20 43.16 -12.38
CA THR A 2 -30.12 42.18 -12.53
C THR A 2 -29.43 42.05 -11.18
N ALA A 3 -29.27 40.81 -10.70
CA ALA A 3 -28.44 40.52 -9.55
C ALA A 3 -27.01 41.01 -9.85
N PRO A 4 -26.28 41.55 -8.85
CA PRO A 4 -24.88 41.86 -9.06
C PRO A 4 -24.14 40.56 -9.36
N ASP A 5 -23.36 40.54 -10.45
CA ASP A 5 -22.28 39.58 -10.62
C ASP A 5 -21.42 39.64 -9.35
N GLU A 6 -21.52 38.61 -8.50
CA GLU A 6 -20.52 38.39 -7.48
C GLU A 6 -19.22 38.13 -8.23
N HIS A 7 -18.33 39.13 -8.23
CA HIS A 7 -16.94 38.94 -8.61
C HIS A 7 -16.35 37.83 -7.73
N VAL A 8 -16.38 36.59 -8.22
CA VAL A 8 -15.68 35.48 -7.61
C VAL A 8 -14.20 35.80 -7.74
N GLU A 9 -13.55 36.16 -6.63
CA GLU A 9 -12.11 36.36 -6.61
C GLU A 9 -11.42 35.08 -7.08
N PRO A 10 -10.45 35.17 -8.02
CA PRO A 10 -9.73 33.99 -8.49
C PRO A 10 -8.97 33.34 -7.33
N TYR A 11 -8.94 32.01 -7.28
CA TYR A 11 -8.10 31.31 -6.29
C TYR A 11 -6.64 31.71 -6.47
N LEU A 12 -6.07 32.31 -5.44
CA LEU A 12 -4.65 32.61 -5.37
C LEU A 12 -3.94 31.36 -4.87
N VAL A 13 -3.06 30.82 -5.71
CA VAL A 13 -2.12 29.75 -5.37
C VAL A 13 -1.50 30.01 -4.00
N THR A 14 -1.43 28.97 -3.17
CA THR A 14 -0.91 29.03 -1.80
C THR A 14 0.51 29.58 -1.79
N LYS A 15 0.74 30.72 -1.14
CA LYS A 15 2.06 31.34 -1.02
C LYS A 15 2.57 31.27 0.42
N PRO A 16 3.90 31.33 0.64
CA PRO A 16 4.42 31.62 1.96
C PRO A 16 3.84 32.96 2.44
N THR A 17 3.01 32.92 3.48
CA THR A 17 2.34 34.10 4.04
C THR A 17 2.80 34.40 5.45
N CYS A 18 2.65 35.66 5.85
CA CYS A 18 2.86 36.06 7.23
C CYS A 18 1.76 35.43 8.11
N ALA A 19 2.15 34.73 9.17
CA ALA A 19 1.20 34.08 10.07
C ALA A 19 0.35 35.04 10.93
N ALA A 20 0.63 36.34 10.88
CA ALA A 20 -0.11 37.33 11.66
C ALA A 20 -1.41 37.73 10.96
N ARG A 21 -2.42 38.00 11.76
CA ARG A 21 -3.68 38.62 11.33
C ARG A 21 -3.79 40.02 11.90
N ASP A 22 -4.54 40.90 11.24
CA ASP A 22 -4.88 42.20 11.79
C ASP A 22 -5.94 42.11 12.89
N GLU A 23 -6.32 43.25 13.48
CA GLU A 23 -7.30 43.32 14.56
C GLU A 23 -8.71 42.89 14.13
N GLN A 24 -8.99 42.91 12.82
CA GLN A 24 -10.23 42.44 12.22
C GLN A 24 -10.16 40.96 11.82
N GLY A 25 -9.04 40.28 12.09
CA GLY A 25 -8.82 38.87 11.76
C GLY A 25 -8.38 38.61 10.31
N ARG A 26 -8.13 39.64 9.51
CA ARG A 26 -7.69 39.50 8.12
C ARG A 26 -6.22 39.07 8.07
N PRO A 27 -5.85 38.14 7.16
CA PRO A 27 -4.47 37.70 7.02
C PRO A 27 -3.55 38.84 6.56
N CYS A 28 -2.29 38.78 6.97
CA CYS A 28 -1.25 39.67 6.47
C CYS A 28 -0.66 39.10 5.17
N ASP A 29 -0.91 39.77 4.05
CA ASP A 29 -0.48 39.30 2.72
C ASP A 29 1.00 39.60 2.40
N ALA A 30 1.71 40.26 3.32
CA ALA A 30 3.13 40.56 3.14
C ALA A 30 3.97 39.28 3.20
N ALA A 31 4.96 39.18 2.31
CA ALA A 31 5.91 38.09 2.27
C ALA A 31 6.64 37.95 3.62
N PRO A 32 6.72 36.75 4.21
CA PRO A 32 7.45 36.54 5.43
C PRO A 32 8.97 36.70 5.19
N THR A 33 9.67 37.23 6.19
CA THR A 33 11.12 37.46 6.18
C THR A 33 11.79 36.96 7.47
N VAL A 34 11.04 36.85 8.57
CA VAL A 34 11.55 36.44 9.87
C VAL A 34 10.77 35.25 10.44
N PRO A 35 11.43 34.13 10.79
CA PRO A 35 10.75 33.00 11.39
C PRO A 35 10.46 33.22 12.88
N CYS A 36 9.55 32.44 13.46
CA CYS A 36 9.43 32.34 14.90
C CYS A 36 10.71 31.73 15.49
N PRO A 37 11.49 32.44 16.31
CA PRO A 37 12.82 32.00 16.74
C PRO A 37 12.81 30.79 17.68
N SER A 38 11.63 30.43 18.22
CA SER A 38 11.48 29.34 19.18
C SER A 38 11.10 28.01 18.50
N CYS A 39 10.05 27.99 17.69
CA CYS A 39 9.52 26.75 17.11
C CYS A 39 9.91 26.52 15.64
N LEU A 40 10.23 27.60 14.90
CA LEU A 40 10.45 27.62 13.45
C LEU A 40 9.29 26.99 12.64
N LEU A 41 8.06 27.01 13.17
CA LEU A 41 6.84 26.51 12.50
C LEU A 41 6.11 27.57 11.68
N VAL A 42 6.33 28.85 11.98
CA VAL A 42 5.65 29.97 11.32
C VAL A 42 6.65 31.09 11.04
N ALA A 43 6.32 31.93 10.07
CA ALA A 43 7.12 33.10 9.72
C ALA A 43 6.26 34.36 9.60
N TYR A 44 6.93 35.51 9.67
CA TYR A 44 6.32 36.84 9.73
C TYR A 44 7.03 37.79 8.77
N CYS A 45 6.32 38.80 8.26
CA CYS A 45 6.93 39.85 7.44
C CYS A 45 7.82 40.81 8.26
N GLY A 46 7.71 40.77 9.59
CA GLY A 46 8.52 41.57 10.50
C GLY A 46 8.10 41.41 11.97
N ASP A 47 8.84 42.04 12.86
CA ASP A 47 8.68 41.91 14.32
C ASP A 47 7.32 42.41 14.83
N THR A 48 6.75 43.44 14.22
CA THR A 48 5.41 43.95 14.58
C THR A 48 4.33 42.87 14.43
N CYS A 49 4.36 42.14 13.30
CA CYS A 49 3.43 41.04 13.04
C CYS A 49 3.69 39.85 13.97
N ARG A 50 4.97 39.55 14.28
CA ARG A 50 5.33 38.53 15.26
C ARG A 50 4.75 38.83 16.65
N VAL A 51 4.95 40.06 17.14
CA VAL A 51 4.46 40.48 18.46
C VAL A 51 2.93 40.44 18.51
N ARG A 52 2.26 40.89 17.44
CA ARG A 52 0.80 40.83 17.34
C ARG A 52 0.26 39.41 17.37
N HIS A 53 0.83 38.50 16.57
CA HIS A 53 0.40 37.10 16.53
C HIS A 53 0.74 36.33 17.82
N TRP A 54 1.72 36.79 18.59
CA TRP A 54 2.22 36.08 19.77
C TRP A 54 1.12 35.70 20.76
N GLY A 55 0.10 36.54 20.96
CA GLY A 55 -1.03 36.22 21.84
C GLY A 55 -1.71 34.88 21.52
N VAL A 56 -1.88 34.58 20.23
CA VAL A 56 -2.48 33.33 19.73
C VAL A 56 -1.42 32.23 19.63
N HIS A 57 -0.29 32.52 18.99
CA HIS A 57 0.76 31.55 18.71
C HIS A 57 1.46 31.00 19.96
N LYS A 58 1.51 31.78 21.05
CA LYS A 58 2.21 31.42 22.28
C LYS A 58 1.76 30.07 22.83
N LEU A 59 0.49 29.70 22.70
CA LEU A 59 0.01 28.39 23.14
C LEU A 59 0.63 27.25 22.34
N ASP A 60 0.64 27.33 21.01
CA ASP A 60 1.24 26.30 20.17
C ASP A 60 2.77 26.28 20.32
N CYS A 61 3.39 27.46 20.37
CA CYS A 61 4.82 27.62 20.62
C CYS A 61 5.23 27.08 22.01
N LYS A 62 4.39 27.23 23.03
CA LYS A 62 4.64 26.69 24.39
C LYS A 62 4.21 25.25 24.56
N LYS A 63 3.20 24.74 23.84
CA LYS A 63 2.91 23.30 23.77
C LYS A 63 4.14 22.56 23.24
N THR A 64 4.87 23.18 22.31
CA THR A 64 6.22 22.73 21.90
C THR A 64 7.17 22.55 23.10
N GLN A 65 6.98 23.26 24.21
CA GLN A 65 7.76 23.18 25.47
C GLN A 65 7.07 22.35 26.58
N VAL A 66 5.84 21.83 26.39
CA VAL A 66 5.16 20.95 27.36
C VAL A 66 5.28 19.49 26.93
N PHE A 67 5.27 19.22 25.62
CA PHE A 67 5.60 17.91 25.06
C PHE A 67 7.03 17.45 25.41
N GLU A 68 7.92 18.33 25.91
CA GLU A 68 9.21 17.91 26.50
C GLU A 68 9.01 17.05 27.75
N ARG A 69 8.04 17.41 28.61
CA ARG A 69 7.84 16.80 29.93
C ARG A 69 6.88 15.61 29.88
N LEU A 70 5.97 15.62 28.91
CA LEU A 70 4.98 14.56 28.72
C LEU A 70 5.59 13.29 28.10
N GLY A 71 6.60 13.44 27.23
CA GLY A 71 7.32 12.29 26.63
C GLY A 71 8.03 11.41 27.66
N ASP A 72 8.42 11.98 28.80
CA ASP A 72 9.05 11.27 29.92
C ASP A 72 8.03 10.69 30.92
N SER A 73 6.78 11.19 30.94
CA SER A 73 5.76 10.84 31.94
C SER A 73 4.64 9.92 31.41
N LEU A 74 4.62 9.60 30.11
CA LEU A 74 3.56 8.83 29.44
C LEU A 74 3.95 7.38 29.11
N ALA A 75 5.02 6.85 29.72
CA ALA A 75 5.40 5.45 29.65
C ALA A 75 4.44 4.59 30.49
N GLY A 76 3.22 4.36 29.97
CA GLY A 76 2.31 3.33 30.44
C GLY A 76 2.29 2.15 29.46
N GLU A 77 1.83 0.99 29.92
CA GLU A 77 1.73 -0.26 29.13
C GLU A 77 1.17 0.02 27.73
N GLN A 78 2.04 -0.15 26.73
CA GLN A 78 1.75 0.05 25.33
C GLN A 78 1.69 -1.33 24.70
N ASP A 79 0.61 -1.60 23.97
CA ASP A 79 0.54 -2.78 23.12
C ASP A 79 1.35 -2.52 21.84
N ASP A 80 2.65 -2.81 21.91
CA ASP A 80 3.58 -2.71 20.78
C ASP A 80 3.17 -3.60 19.58
N ALA A 81 2.23 -4.54 19.77
CA ALA A 81 1.73 -5.43 18.74
C ALA A 81 0.56 -4.86 17.93
N ARG A 82 0.02 -3.68 18.29
CA ARG A 82 -1.15 -3.14 17.58
C ARG A 82 -0.77 -2.55 16.23
N TYR A 83 -1.06 -3.30 15.17
CA TYR A 83 -1.03 -2.80 13.79
C TYR A 83 -2.15 -1.78 13.57
N TYR A 84 -1.79 -0.58 13.12
CA TYR A 84 -2.75 0.45 12.74
C TYR A 84 -2.97 0.39 11.23
N PRO A 85 -4.20 0.09 10.75
CA PRO A 85 -4.49 0.09 9.33
C PRO A 85 -4.29 1.51 8.77
N THR A 86 -3.63 1.62 7.62
CA THR A 86 -3.44 2.89 6.92
C THR A 86 -4.24 2.88 5.62
N PHE A 87 -4.90 4.01 5.33
CA PHE A 87 -5.53 4.26 4.04
C PHE A 87 -4.49 4.59 2.95
N TRP A 88 -3.33 5.10 3.38
CA TRP A 88 -2.20 5.48 2.54
C TRP A 88 -1.25 4.31 2.35
N ALA A 89 -0.54 4.28 1.23
CA ALA A 89 0.48 3.27 1.02
C ALA A 89 1.59 3.42 2.05
N GLY A 90 2.03 2.29 2.63
CA GLY A 90 3.03 2.35 3.71
C GLY A 90 4.44 2.75 3.24
N TYR A 91 4.70 2.95 1.95
CA TYR A 91 6.05 3.08 1.39
C TYR A 91 6.14 4.15 0.30
N ALA A 92 7.35 4.66 0.15
CA ALA A 92 7.65 5.79 -0.72
C ALA A 92 7.51 5.45 -2.21
N ALA A 93 7.10 6.45 -2.98
CA ALA A 93 7.22 6.45 -4.43
C ALA A 93 8.64 6.03 -4.83
N THR A 94 8.70 5.08 -5.76
CA THR A 94 9.93 4.42 -6.19
C THR A 94 10.05 4.57 -7.70
N ASP A 95 11.28 4.79 -8.18
CA ASP A 95 11.58 4.81 -9.60
C ASP A 95 11.50 3.37 -10.13
N ILE A 96 10.35 3.04 -10.72
CA ILE A 96 10.05 1.69 -11.22
C ILE A 96 10.60 1.46 -12.63
N LEU A 97 11.11 2.50 -13.30
CA LEU A 97 11.74 2.39 -14.61
C LEU A 97 13.24 2.16 -14.44
N ASN A 98 13.90 3.02 -13.63
CA ASN A 98 15.36 3.11 -13.49
C ASN A 98 16.05 3.18 -14.87
N LEU A 99 15.42 3.89 -15.81
CA LEU A 99 15.65 3.79 -17.27
C LEU A 99 17.12 3.92 -17.66
N GLU A 100 17.85 4.86 -17.05
CA GLU A 100 19.26 5.09 -17.37
C GLU A 100 20.15 3.86 -17.17
N LYS A 101 19.82 3.01 -16.18
CA LYS A 101 20.59 1.81 -15.83
C LYS A 101 20.07 0.54 -16.48
N THR A 102 18.86 0.59 -17.04
CA THR A 102 18.23 -0.53 -17.73
C THR A 102 18.30 -0.32 -19.23
N GLU A 103 17.22 0.15 -19.88
CA GLU A 103 17.14 0.33 -21.33
C GLU A 103 18.13 1.40 -21.86
N GLY A 104 18.58 2.30 -21.00
CA GLY A 104 19.65 3.25 -21.27
C GLY A 104 19.17 4.69 -21.44
N ARG A 105 20.10 5.63 -21.31
CA ARG A 105 19.80 7.07 -21.28
C ARG A 105 19.31 7.68 -22.59
N PHE A 106 19.41 6.94 -23.70
CA PHE A 106 18.99 7.38 -25.04
C PHE A 106 17.81 6.55 -25.56
N PHE A 107 17.15 5.79 -24.69
CA PHE A 107 16.05 4.92 -25.10
C PHE A 107 14.85 5.74 -25.63
N ASP A 108 14.34 5.33 -26.79
CA ASP A 108 13.24 5.95 -27.53
C ASP A 108 12.16 4.94 -27.95
N GLY A 109 12.24 3.70 -27.45
CA GLY A 109 11.26 2.64 -27.71
C GLY A 109 9.99 2.74 -26.85
N GLU A 110 9.21 1.67 -26.88
CA GLU A 110 7.96 1.55 -26.10
C GLU A 110 8.20 0.82 -24.78
N LEU A 111 7.51 1.25 -23.73
CA LEU A 111 7.46 0.56 -22.44
C LEU A 111 6.02 0.44 -21.95
N SER A 112 5.63 -0.79 -21.64
CA SER A 112 4.32 -1.11 -21.07
C SER A 112 4.44 -1.42 -19.58
N LEU A 113 3.63 -0.76 -18.77
CA LEU A 113 3.67 -0.82 -17.31
C LEU A 113 2.33 -1.28 -16.74
N LEU A 114 2.36 -2.24 -15.81
CA LEU A 114 1.21 -2.62 -14.98
C LEU A 114 1.48 -2.22 -13.53
N LEU A 115 0.70 -1.28 -13.00
CA LEU A 115 0.90 -0.71 -11.67
C LEU A 115 -0.31 -1.02 -10.79
N ALA A 116 -0.12 -1.95 -9.86
CA ALA A 116 -1.14 -2.38 -8.91
C ALA A 116 -0.82 -1.90 -7.48
N GLY A 117 -1.85 -1.87 -6.64
CA GLY A 117 -1.75 -1.62 -5.21
C GLY A 117 -2.38 -0.31 -4.76
N GLN A 118 -1.96 0.17 -3.60
CA GLN A 118 -2.41 1.45 -3.07
C GLN A 118 -1.66 2.60 -3.75
N SER A 119 -2.40 3.61 -4.21
CA SER A 119 -1.88 4.87 -4.77
C SER A 119 -0.82 4.69 -5.90
N PRO A 120 -0.98 3.79 -6.88
CA PRO A 120 0.09 3.43 -7.82
C PRO A 120 0.57 4.60 -8.67
N PHE A 121 -0.26 5.63 -8.88
CA PHE A 121 0.09 6.79 -9.70
C PHE A 121 1.31 7.57 -9.19
N ARG A 122 1.58 7.55 -7.88
CA ARG A 122 2.77 8.22 -7.32
C ARG A 122 4.08 7.65 -7.86
N HIS A 123 4.13 6.34 -8.13
CA HIS A 123 5.30 5.68 -8.72
C HIS A 123 5.51 6.14 -10.16
N PHE A 124 4.42 6.28 -10.92
CA PHE A 124 4.47 6.78 -12.29
C PHE A 124 4.98 8.22 -12.34
N ILE A 125 4.42 9.12 -11.51
CA ILE A 125 4.88 10.51 -11.38
C ILE A 125 6.37 10.56 -11.07
N TYR A 126 6.80 9.81 -10.04
CA TYR A 126 8.18 9.84 -9.57
C TYR A 126 9.17 9.27 -10.60
N SER A 127 8.77 8.24 -11.34
CA SER A 127 9.61 7.61 -12.38
C SER A 127 9.74 8.49 -13.62
N LEU A 128 8.64 9.12 -14.07
CA LEU A 128 8.65 9.98 -15.25
C LEU A 128 9.60 11.17 -15.07
N LEU A 129 9.63 11.76 -13.86
CA LEU A 129 10.55 12.83 -13.51
C LEU A 129 12.03 12.42 -13.47
N LYS A 130 12.32 11.11 -13.43
CA LYS A 130 13.67 10.55 -13.42
C LYS A 130 14.14 10.03 -14.77
N ILE A 131 13.26 10.02 -15.79
CA ILE A 131 13.66 9.68 -17.15
C ILE A 131 14.71 10.70 -17.64
N PRO A 132 15.88 10.25 -18.13
CA PRO A 132 16.90 11.15 -18.69
C PRO A 132 16.34 12.08 -19.76
N LYS A 133 16.85 13.31 -19.81
CA LYS A 133 16.45 14.34 -20.80
C LYS A 133 16.71 13.92 -22.25
N THR A 134 17.56 12.94 -22.46
CA THR A 134 17.95 12.39 -23.75
C THR A 134 17.11 11.20 -24.21
N ALA A 135 16.26 10.64 -23.35
CA ALA A 135 15.39 9.49 -23.65
C ALA A 135 13.96 9.95 -23.91
N THR A 136 13.30 9.44 -24.94
CA THR A 136 11.92 9.81 -25.32
C THR A 136 11.06 8.57 -25.54
N PRO A 137 10.88 7.71 -24.52
CA PRO A 137 10.06 6.52 -24.67
C PRO A 137 8.59 6.86 -24.91
N THR A 138 7.89 5.93 -25.57
CA THR A 138 6.43 5.86 -25.55
C THR A 138 6.01 5.00 -24.37
N LEU A 139 5.03 5.47 -23.58
CA LEU A 139 4.62 4.83 -22.34
C LEU A 139 3.16 4.38 -22.40
N GLN A 140 2.91 3.10 -22.16
CA GLN A 140 1.57 2.57 -21.91
C GLN A 140 1.46 2.17 -20.44
N ALA A 141 0.67 2.89 -19.65
CA ALA A 141 0.53 2.67 -18.22
C ALA A 141 -0.87 2.15 -17.85
N HIS A 142 -0.92 0.95 -17.29
CA HIS A 142 -2.12 0.31 -16.78
C HIS A 142 -2.14 0.38 -15.25
N PHE A 143 -3.14 1.04 -14.69
CA PHE A 143 -3.33 1.19 -13.25
C PHE A 143 -4.44 0.26 -12.78
N ARG A 144 -4.12 -0.65 -11.86
CA ARG A 144 -5.08 -1.54 -11.20
C ARG A 144 -5.33 -1.04 -9.79
N ILE A 145 -6.47 -0.39 -9.58
CA ILE A 145 -6.79 0.27 -8.31
C ILE A 145 -7.81 -0.56 -7.55
N ILE A 146 -7.37 -1.10 -6.41
CA ILE A 146 -8.07 -2.15 -5.67
C ILE A 146 -9.24 -1.61 -4.83
N SER A 147 -9.20 -0.33 -4.43
CA SER A 147 -10.25 0.27 -3.61
C SER A 147 -10.96 1.39 -4.35
N THR A 148 -12.28 1.41 -4.19
CA THR A 148 -13.17 2.41 -4.77
C THR A 148 -12.82 3.85 -4.33
N PRO A 149 -12.52 4.15 -3.04
CA PRO A 149 -12.08 5.50 -2.66
C PRO A 149 -10.76 5.92 -3.31
N SER A 150 -9.80 5.00 -3.44
CA SER A 150 -8.52 5.29 -4.12
C SER A 150 -8.70 5.49 -5.62
N LEU A 151 -9.60 4.74 -6.25
CA LEU A 151 -9.95 4.91 -7.67
C LEU A 151 -10.40 6.35 -7.93
N TYR A 152 -11.34 6.86 -7.13
CA TYR A 152 -11.89 8.20 -7.34
C TYR A 152 -10.83 9.28 -7.21
N ARG A 153 -9.98 9.17 -6.19
CA ARG A 153 -8.89 10.10 -5.96
C ARG A 153 -7.88 10.07 -7.11
N ASP A 154 -7.39 8.90 -7.47
CA ASP A 154 -6.35 8.74 -8.49
C ASP A 154 -6.90 9.13 -9.86
N PHE A 155 -8.16 8.80 -10.17
CA PHE A 155 -8.84 9.25 -11.38
C PHE A 155 -8.84 10.78 -11.49
N LEU A 156 -9.36 11.50 -10.48
CA LEU A 156 -9.40 12.96 -10.50
C LEU A 156 -7.99 13.59 -10.58
N VAL A 157 -7.04 13.05 -9.81
CA VAL A 157 -5.65 13.54 -9.78
C VAL A 157 -4.97 13.34 -11.14
N MET A 158 -5.15 12.18 -11.78
CA MET A 158 -4.62 11.95 -13.13
C MET A 158 -5.15 13.02 -14.10
N HIS A 159 -6.46 13.18 -14.19
CA HIS A 159 -7.07 14.12 -15.13
C HIS A 159 -6.64 15.57 -14.88
N LEU A 160 -6.55 16.00 -13.61
CA LEU A 160 -6.01 17.32 -13.25
C LEU A 160 -4.58 17.51 -13.76
N LEU A 161 -3.70 16.54 -13.52
CA LEU A 161 -2.28 16.65 -13.90
C LEU A 161 -2.05 16.43 -15.41
N PHE A 162 -3.04 15.92 -16.14
CA PHE A 162 -2.97 15.76 -17.59
C PHE A 162 -3.72 16.87 -18.37
N ALA A 163 -4.49 17.73 -17.70
CA ALA A 163 -5.14 18.88 -18.33
C ALA A 163 -4.14 19.98 -18.73
N GLN A 164 -3.96 20.20 -20.04
CA GLN A 164 -2.97 21.17 -20.56
C GLN A 164 -3.44 22.63 -20.51
N ASN A 165 -4.75 22.86 -20.53
CA ASN A 165 -5.35 24.19 -20.71
C ASN A 165 -5.67 24.92 -19.39
N GLN A 166 -4.99 24.55 -18.29
CA GLN A 166 -5.23 25.09 -16.95
C GLN A 166 -3.92 25.52 -16.29
N ASP A 167 -4.02 26.32 -15.22
CA ASP A 167 -2.84 26.71 -14.44
C ASP A 167 -2.24 25.47 -13.74
N PRO A 168 -0.98 25.10 -14.04
CA PRO A 168 -0.37 23.91 -13.45
C PRO A 168 -0.23 24.00 -11.93
N TYR A 169 -0.15 25.20 -11.35
CA TYR A 169 -0.13 25.37 -9.90
C TYR A 169 -1.49 25.08 -9.27
N LEU A 170 -2.60 25.51 -9.91
CA LEU A 170 -3.94 25.18 -9.44
C LEU A 170 -4.22 23.68 -9.51
N ASN A 171 -3.83 23.04 -10.61
CA ASN A 171 -3.93 21.58 -10.75
C ASN A 171 -3.12 20.85 -9.67
N ALA A 172 -1.89 21.30 -9.41
CA ALA A 172 -1.02 20.71 -8.40
C ALA A 172 -1.61 20.86 -6.98
N GLU A 173 -2.10 22.04 -6.60
CA GLU A 173 -2.70 22.24 -5.28
C GLU A 173 -4.03 21.48 -5.12
N ALA A 174 -4.87 21.46 -6.16
CA ALA A 174 -6.07 20.62 -6.19
C ALA A 174 -5.73 19.13 -6.02
N ALA A 175 -4.71 18.64 -6.73
CA ALA A 175 -4.23 17.27 -6.59
C ALA A 175 -3.73 16.96 -5.17
N ILE A 176 -2.94 17.85 -4.55
CA ILE A 176 -2.45 17.68 -3.17
C ILE A 176 -3.61 17.60 -2.19
N HIS A 177 -4.64 18.44 -2.35
CA HIS A 177 -5.80 18.40 -1.48
C HIS A 177 -6.63 17.12 -1.67
N LEU A 178 -6.87 16.69 -2.91
CA LEU A 178 -7.51 15.40 -3.19
C LEU A 178 -6.70 14.23 -2.60
N MET A 179 -5.37 14.31 -2.66
CA MET A 179 -4.50 13.25 -2.16
C MET A 179 -4.44 13.18 -0.64
N TYR A 180 -4.32 14.33 0.05
CA TYR A 180 -3.84 14.36 1.45
C TYR A 180 -4.66 15.26 2.39
N SER A 181 -5.77 15.79 1.92
CA SER A 181 -6.70 16.58 2.74
C SER A 181 -8.05 15.90 2.85
N ALA A 182 -8.66 15.99 4.02
CA ALA A 182 -10.06 15.62 4.25
C ALA A 182 -11.02 16.73 3.79
N LYS A 183 -10.53 17.97 3.68
CA LYS A 183 -11.28 19.16 3.26
C LYS A 183 -10.68 19.77 2.01
N LEU A 184 -11.49 20.50 1.26
CA LEU A 184 -11.11 21.18 0.03
C LEU A 184 -11.67 22.62 0.02
N PRO A 185 -10.84 23.64 -0.23
CA PRO A 185 -11.29 25.02 -0.43
C PRO A 185 -12.31 25.10 -1.57
N ARG A 186 -13.35 25.95 -1.43
CA ARG A 186 -14.44 26.06 -2.41
C ARG A 186 -13.95 26.39 -3.82
N LEU A 187 -12.99 27.30 -3.95
CA LEU A 187 -12.50 27.68 -5.28
C LEU A 187 -11.68 26.55 -5.95
N LEU A 188 -11.01 25.70 -5.17
CA LEU A 188 -10.39 24.49 -5.72
C LEU A 188 -11.43 23.46 -6.12
N TRP A 189 -12.58 23.42 -5.43
CA TRP A 189 -13.74 22.63 -5.87
C TRP A 189 -14.25 23.07 -7.23
N ASP A 190 -14.49 24.37 -7.40
CA ASP A 190 -14.99 24.94 -8.64
C ASP A 190 -13.96 24.72 -9.77
N HIS A 191 -12.66 24.81 -9.46
CA HIS A 191 -11.58 24.44 -10.39
C HIS A 191 -11.66 22.97 -10.81
N ILE A 192 -11.76 22.03 -9.87
CA ILE A 192 -11.88 20.59 -10.19
C ILE A 192 -13.10 20.33 -11.07
N ALA A 193 -14.27 20.89 -10.71
CA ALA A 193 -15.49 20.74 -11.50
C ALA A 193 -15.31 21.29 -12.94
N LYS A 194 -14.63 22.43 -13.08
CA LYS A 194 -14.30 23.02 -14.38
C LYS A 194 -13.37 22.12 -15.21
N VAL A 195 -12.31 21.57 -14.60
CA VAL A 195 -11.37 20.67 -15.31
C VAL A 195 -12.03 19.36 -15.69
N MET A 196 -12.84 18.79 -14.79
CA MET A 196 -13.45 17.48 -14.99
C MET A 196 -14.69 17.50 -15.90
N GLY A 197 -15.34 18.66 -16.06
CA GLY A 197 -16.56 18.81 -16.85
C GLY A 197 -16.51 18.16 -18.24
N PRO A 198 -15.51 18.48 -19.10
CA PRO A 198 -15.36 17.86 -20.42
C PRO A 198 -15.22 16.34 -20.35
N TYR A 199 -14.37 15.83 -19.46
CA TYR A 199 -14.18 14.38 -19.28
C TYR A 199 -15.47 13.68 -18.88
N PHE A 200 -16.29 14.31 -18.03
CA PHE A 200 -17.56 13.73 -17.64
C PHE A 200 -18.59 13.75 -18.77
N CYS A 201 -18.59 14.76 -19.63
CA CYS A 201 -19.45 14.78 -20.81
C CYS A 201 -19.11 13.66 -21.80
N ASP A 202 -17.82 13.42 -22.05
CA ASP A 202 -17.36 12.33 -22.93
C ASP A 202 -17.74 10.95 -22.36
N LEU A 203 -17.57 10.78 -21.05
CA LEU A 203 -17.95 9.56 -20.34
C LEU A 203 -19.47 9.34 -20.26
N ASP A 204 -20.25 10.41 -20.02
CA ASP A 204 -21.71 10.38 -20.06
C ASP A 204 -22.21 9.90 -21.43
N THR A 205 -21.65 10.46 -22.50
CA THR A 205 -21.99 10.06 -23.87
C THR A 205 -21.70 8.58 -24.10
N THR A 206 -20.52 8.12 -23.67
CA THR A 206 -20.12 6.71 -23.76
C THR A 206 -21.06 5.81 -22.95
N PHE A 207 -21.47 6.24 -21.75
CA PHE A 207 -22.38 5.50 -20.89
C PHE A 207 -23.80 5.39 -21.47
N ASP A 208 -24.32 6.49 -22.00
CA ASP A 208 -25.66 6.55 -22.62
C ASP A 208 -25.74 5.70 -23.89
N GLU A 209 -24.65 5.64 -24.66
CA GLU A 209 -24.48 4.76 -25.83
C GLU A 209 -24.48 3.28 -25.42
N LEU A 210 -23.74 2.91 -24.38
CA LEU A 210 -23.62 1.53 -23.90
C LEU A 210 -24.92 0.99 -23.25
N THR A 211 -25.68 1.85 -22.57
CA THR A 211 -26.89 1.45 -21.82
C THR A 211 -28.20 1.64 -22.60
N GLY A 212 -28.13 2.10 -23.86
CA GLY A 212 -29.31 2.23 -24.72
C GLY A 212 -30.35 3.22 -24.21
N HIS A 213 -29.92 4.24 -23.46
CA HIS A 213 -30.78 5.28 -22.87
C HIS A 213 -31.87 4.73 -21.93
N GLN A 214 -31.67 3.57 -21.29
CA GLN A 214 -32.60 3.11 -20.25
C GLN A 214 -32.56 4.08 -19.06
N ASP A 215 -33.56 4.95 -19.03
CA ASP A 215 -33.81 5.94 -17.99
C ASP A 215 -34.02 5.27 -16.63
N SER A 216 -32.92 5.06 -15.91
CA SER A 216 -32.93 5.00 -14.45
C SER A 216 -31.85 5.93 -13.89
N ARG A 217 -31.79 7.16 -14.41
CA ARG A 217 -30.92 8.24 -13.91
C ARG A 217 -31.13 8.54 -12.42
N ASP A 218 -32.28 8.13 -11.87
CA ASP A 218 -32.68 8.30 -10.47
C ASP A 218 -33.01 7.00 -9.69
N SER A 219 -32.85 5.80 -10.28
CA SER A 219 -32.99 4.59 -9.45
C SER A 219 -31.64 4.26 -8.80
N ASP A 220 -31.58 4.27 -7.48
CA ASP A 220 -30.45 3.80 -6.67
C ASP A 220 -30.23 2.27 -6.78
N SER A 221 -30.99 1.59 -7.64
CA SER A 221 -31.09 0.13 -7.69
C SER A 221 -30.36 -0.53 -8.86
N CYS A 222 -29.74 0.23 -9.77
CA CYS A 222 -29.00 -0.35 -10.90
C CYS A 222 -27.52 -0.51 -10.53
N GLU A 223 -27.24 -1.54 -9.73
CA GLU A 223 -25.90 -2.13 -9.65
C GLU A 223 -25.74 -3.04 -10.88
N SER A 224 -25.28 -2.46 -12.00
CA SER A 224 -24.83 -3.32 -13.09
C SER A 224 -23.64 -4.13 -12.59
N GLU A 225 -23.80 -5.45 -12.46
CA GLU A 225 -22.76 -6.38 -11.98
C GLU A 225 -21.60 -6.52 -12.97
N ILE A 226 -21.75 -5.99 -14.20
CA ILE A 226 -20.75 -6.10 -15.26
C ILE A 226 -20.06 -4.74 -15.44
N PRO A 227 -18.72 -4.68 -15.35
CA PRO A 227 -17.98 -3.46 -15.62
C PRO A 227 -18.03 -3.10 -17.11
N SER A 228 -18.10 -1.81 -17.41
CA SER A 228 -18.09 -1.27 -18.77
C SER A 228 -16.72 -0.71 -19.12
N HIS A 229 -16.33 -0.87 -20.39
CA HIS A 229 -15.09 -0.33 -20.92
C HIS A 229 -15.34 1.04 -21.58
N PHE A 230 -14.69 2.06 -21.06
CA PHE A 230 -14.77 3.44 -21.52
C PHE A 230 -13.47 3.82 -22.19
N VAL A 231 -13.52 4.43 -23.37
CA VAL A 231 -12.34 5.01 -24.02
C VAL A 231 -12.68 6.43 -24.42
N TRP A 232 -11.86 7.38 -24.00
CA TRP A 232 -11.99 8.77 -24.38
C TRP A 232 -10.62 9.35 -24.70
N ARG A 233 -10.62 10.39 -25.52
CA ARG A 233 -9.42 11.13 -25.88
C ARG A 233 -9.58 12.56 -25.44
N HIS A 234 -8.53 13.09 -24.84
CA HIS A 234 -8.45 14.51 -24.51
C HIS A 234 -7.07 15.02 -24.87
N ASP A 235 -7.01 16.04 -25.72
CA ASP A 235 -5.78 16.49 -26.38
C ASP A 235 -5.06 15.32 -27.09
N GLU A 236 -3.78 15.10 -26.81
CA GLU A 236 -2.94 14.04 -27.40
C GLU A 236 -2.94 12.74 -26.58
N LEU A 237 -3.80 12.65 -25.56
CA LEU A 237 -3.84 11.52 -24.63
C LEU A 237 -5.04 10.63 -24.89
N GLU A 238 -4.79 9.33 -24.85
CA GLU A 238 -5.84 8.31 -24.80
C GLU A 238 -5.96 7.79 -23.37
N PHE A 239 -7.17 7.89 -22.85
CA PHE A 239 -7.56 7.29 -21.59
C PHE A 239 -8.53 6.14 -21.86
N ALA A 240 -8.35 5.06 -21.12
CA ALA A 240 -9.34 4.01 -21.02
C ALA A 240 -9.65 3.73 -19.55
N ALA A 241 -10.89 3.35 -19.25
CA ALA A 241 -11.25 2.87 -17.93
C ALA A 241 -12.22 1.69 -17.97
N VAL A 242 -12.07 0.80 -16.99
CA VAL A 242 -12.99 -0.30 -16.74
C VAL A 242 -13.69 -0.01 -15.41
N LEU A 243 -14.96 0.37 -15.49
CA LEU A 243 -15.74 0.88 -14.35
C LEU A 243 -17.11 0.20 -14.27
N PHE A 244 -17.56 -0.08 -13.04
CA PHE A 244 -18.95 -0.45 -12.79
C PHE A 244 -19.86 0.79 -12.87
N GLY A 245 -21.14 0.59 -13.21
CA GLY A 245 -22.11 1.69 -13.35
C GLY A 245 -22.25 2.54 -12.08
N PHE A 246 -22.17 1.92 -10.90
CA PHE A 246 -22.18 2.66 -9.63
C PHE A 246 -20.90 3.49 -9.46
N GLN A 247 -19.72 2.97 -9.80
CA GLN A 247 -18.45 3.70 -9.69
C GLN A 247 -18.47 4.97 -10.54
N TRP A 248 -19.04 4.88 -11.74
CA TRP A 248 -19.25 6.02 -12.62
C TRP A 248 -20.14 7.10 -11.98
N ARG A 249 -21.33 6.71 -11.49
CA ARG A 249 -22.28 7.64 -10.83
C ARG A 249 -21.64 8.33 -9.63
N TRP A 250 -20.84 7.59 -8.86
CA TRP A 250 -20.12 8.14 -7.72
C TRP A 250 -19.03 9.13 -8.13
N LEU A 251 -18.22 8.84 -9.15
CA LEU A 251 -17.23 9.78 -9.70
C LEU A 251 -17.86 11.12 -10.06
N ARG A 252 -19.02 11.09 -10.72
CA ARG A 252 -19.78 12.29 -11.09
C ARG A 252 -20.26 13.08 -9.86
N ASN A 253 -20.85 12.39 -8.88
CA ASN A 253 -21.37 13.02 -7.67
C ASN A 253 -20.26 13.65 -6.83
N ILE A 254 -19.06 13.07 -6.84
CA ILE A 254 -17.90 13.61 -6.14
C ILE A 254 -17.46 14.96 -6.71
N ALA A 255 -17.61 15.24 -8.00
CA ALA A 255 -17.29 16.56 -8.52
C ALA A 255 -18.41 17.58 -8.29
N THR A 256 -19.63 17.11 -8.03
CA THR A 256 -20.86 17.95 -7.91
C THR A 256 -21.70 17.53 -6.69
N PRO A 257 -21.19 17.73 -5.46
CA PRO A 257 -21.84 17.21 -4.26
C PRO A 257 -23.14 17.98 -4.04
N LYS A 258 -24.25 17.23 -3.92
CA LYS A 258 -25.60 17.79 -3.71
C LYS A 258 -25.83 18.22 -2.26
N THR A 259 -25.10 17.61 -1.33
CA THR A 259 -25.21 17.78 0.11
C THR A 259 -23.79 17.86 0.70
N GLN A 260 -23.63 18.52 1.86
CA GLN A 260 -22.34 18.61 2.55
C GLN A 260 -22.48 18.36 4.05
N MET A 261 -21.51 17.63 4.61
CA MET A 261 -21.39 17.43 6.05
C MET A 261 -21.02 18.74 6.77
N SER A 262 -21.63 18.99 7.93
CA SER A 262 -21.26 20.15 8.76
C SER A 262 -19.83 20.03 9.30
N SER A 263 -19.19 21.16 9.62
CA SER A 263 -17.83 21.17 10.19
C SER A 263 -17.73 20.42 11.53
N GLU A 264 -18.83 20.33 12.29
CA GLU A 264 -18.87 19.61 13.57
C GLU A 264 -18.88 18.09 13.33
N GLN A 265 -19.79 17.60 12.49
CA GLN A 265 -19.83 16.19 12.08
C GLN A 265 -18.50 15.75 11.47
N ALA A 266 -17.90 16.57 10.60
CA ALA A 266 -16.60 16.33 10.01
C ALA A 266 -15.49 16.13 11.06
N SER A 267 -15.52 16.95 12.11
CA SER A 267 -14.54 16.88 13.21
C SER A 267 -14.75 15.62 14.05
N ILE A 268 -15.99 15.21 14.27
CA ILE A 268 -16.33 13.97 15.01
C ILE A 268 -15.86 12.74 14.25
N VAL A 269 -16.24 12.60 12.98
CA VAL A 269 -15.85 11.45 12.14
C VAL A 269 -14.33 11.29 12.11
N ARG A 270 -13.62 12.40 11.99
CA ARG A 270 -12.16 12.38 11.97
C ARG A 270 -11.54 12.06 13.32
N ALA A 271 -12.10 12.57 14.42
CA ALA A 271 -11.65 12.22 15.77
C ALA A 271 -11.81 10.72 16.03
N LEU A 272 -12.93 10.13 15.59
CA LEU A 272 -13.19 8.69 15.70
C LEU A 272 -12.19 7.87 14.87
N ASP A 273 -11.85 8.29 13.66
CA ASP A 273 -10.83 7.61 12.86
C ASP A 273 -9.43 7.69 13.49
N ILE A 274 -9.08 8.84 14.07
CA ILE A 274 -7.81 9.00 14.81
C ILE A 274 -7.74 8.05 16.01
N GLU A 275 -8.84 7.91 16.74
CA GLU A 275 -8.89 7.04 17.93
C GLU A 275 -8.82 5.55 17.56
N ASN A 276 -9.52 5.15 16.49
CA ASN A 276 -9.67 3.74 16.15
C ASN A 276 -8.58 3.20 15.22
N ASN A 277 -8.07 4.02 14.29
CA ASN A 277 -7.27 3.55 13.15
C ASN A 277 -5.89 4.19 13.04
N CYS A 278 -5.53 5.13 13.92
CA CYS A 278 -4.25 5.85 13.80
C CYS A 278 -3.32 5.60 14.99
N GLU A 279 -2.01 5.66 14.73
CA GLU A 279 -0.99 5.69 15.78
C GLU A 279 -1.30 6.84 16.77
N PRO A 280 -1.41 6.58 18.08
CA PRO A 280 -1.65 7.60 19.09
C PRO A 280 -0.60 8.71 19.03
N LEU A 281 -1.03 9.97 19.18
CA LEU A 281 -0.13 11.12 19.14
C LEU A 281 1.04 11.00 20.14
N ARG A 282 0.82 10.36 21.28
CA ARG A 282 1.87 10.08 22.28
C ARG A 282 3.00 9.21 21.73
N SER A 283 2.67 8.18 20.95
CA SER A 283 3.64 7.25 20.35
C SER A 283 4.40 7.94 19.22
N ALA A 284 3.71 8.69 18.36
CA ALA A 284 4.37 9.47 17.32
C ALA A 284 5.30 10.56 17.92
N ALA A 285 4.88 11.22 18.99
CA ALA A 285 5.64 12.30 19.63
C ALA A 285 6.89 11.81 20.37
N SER A 286 6.97 10.55 20.79
CA SER A 286 8.18 10.02 21.43
C SER A 286 9.33 9.83 20.43
N ARG A 287 9.02 9.52 19.16
CA ARG A 287 10.00 9.33 18.09
C ARG A 287 10.29 10.58 17.23
N MET A 288 9.38 11.55 17.17
CA MET A 288 9.52 12.76 16.34
C MET A 288 10.07 13.98 17.08
N THR A 289 10.53 14.99 16.31
CA THR A 289 10.71 16.34 16.87
C THR A 289 9.36 16.94 17.24
N ARG A 290 9.34 17.88 18.20
CA ARG A 290 8.08 18.43 18.70
C ARG A 290 7.37 19.31 17.70
N SER A 291 8.11 20.09 16.93
CA SER A 291 7.54 20.87 15.84
C SER A 291 6.85 19.97 14.81
N ARG A 292 7.46 18.81 14.50
CA ARG A 292 6.81 17.81 13.62
C ARG A 292 5.56 17.22 14.25
N ALA A 293 5.60 16.80 15.51
CA ALA A 293 4.42 16.25 16.21
C ALA A 293 3.27 17.27 16.26
N LEU A 294 3.57 18.56 16.43
CA LEU A 294 2.57 19.63 16.36
C LEU A 294 2.02 19.84 14.96
N GLY A 295 2.86 19.75 13.93
CA GLY A 295 2.42 19.73 12.54
C GLY A 295 1.44 18.58 12.29
N MET A 296 1.75 17.38 12.77
CA MET A 296 0.86 16.21 12.64
C MET A 296 -0.45 16.42 13.38
N MET A 297 -0.39 16.93 14.62
CA MET A 297 -1.58 17.22 15.40
C MET A 297 -2.45 18.28 14.71
N LYS A 298 -1.85 19.33 14.15
CA LYS A 298 -2.56 20.37 13.39
C LYS A 298 -3.20 19.77 12.14
N TRP A 299 -2.46 19.00 11.33
CA TRP A 299 -3.00 18.31 10.17
C TRP A 299 -4.16 17.40 10.58
N ARG A 300 -4.01 16.56 11.62
CA ARG A 300 -5.04 15.67 12.23
C ARG A 300 -6.24 16.40 12.83
N ARG A 301 -6.12 17.68 13.16
CA ARG A 301 -7.26 18.50 13.61
C ARG A 301 -7.94 19.19 12.43
N ASP A 302 -7.16 19.84 11.57
CA ASP A 302 -7.67 20.77 10.57
C ASP A 302 -8.22 20.05 9.34
N GLY A 303 -7.56 18.96 8.93
CA GLY A 303 -7.99 18.14 7.79
C GLY A 303 -7.44 18.64 6.46
N LEU A 304 -6.41 19.48 6.52
CA LEU A 304 -5.80 20.13 5.36
C LEU A 304 -4.29 19.91 5.43
N LEU A 305 -3.72 19.38 4.35
CA LEU A 305 -2.28 19.41 4.14
C LEU A 305 -1.91 20.81 3.65
N LEU A 306 -1.48 21.66 4.58
CA LEU A 306 -1.10 23.05 4.33
C LEU A 306 0.08 23.46 5.24
N PRO A 307 0.80 24.53 4.89
CA PRO A 307 1.76 25.15 5.80
C PRO A 307 1.11 25.52 7.15
N PHE A 308 1.85 25.38 8.25
CA PHE A 308 1.33 25.50 9.61
C PHE A 308 0.67 26.86 9.90
N GLY A 309 1.18 27.94 9.30
CA GLY A 309 0.63 29.29 9.44
C GLY A 309 -0.54 29.63 8.52
N HIS A 310 -0.89 28.75 7.59
CA HIS A 310 -1.86 29.06 6.54
C HIS A 310 -3.32 29.02 7.05
N PRO A 311 -4.23 29.87 6.52
CA PRO A 311 -5.67 29.77 6.76
C PRO A 311 -6.24 28.37 6.45
N THR A 312 -7.27 27.98 7.20
CA THR A 312 -7.86 26.62 7.18
C THR A 312 -9.34 26.61 6.74
N GLU A 313 -9.78 27.66 6.05
CA GLU A 313 -11.17 27.77 5.57
C GLU A 313 -11.37 26.82 4.38
N ALA A 314 -12.13 25.76 4.59
CA ALA A 314 -12.40 24.73 3.58
C ALA A 314 -13.66 23.92 3.95
N ILE A 315 -14.22 23.27 2.94
CA ILE A 315 -15.44 22.45 3.04
C ILE A 315 -15.04 20.96 3.04
N LEU A 316 -15.78 20.10 3.75
CA LEU A 316 -15.52 18.66 3.73
C LEU A 316 -15.97 18.03 2.40
N PHE A 317 -15.15 17.11 1.88
CA PHE A 317 -15.33 16.47 0.58
C PHE A 317 -16.47 15.44 0.50
N ARG A 318 -17.00 14.96 1.63
CA ARG A 318 -17.94 13.82 1.66
C ARG A 318 -19.20 14.11 2.46
N ASP A 319 -20.35 13.64 1.95
CA ASP A 319 -21.67 13.81 2.57
C ASP A 319 -22.29 12.52 3.10
N ASP A 320 -21.89 11.36 2.56
CA ASP A 320 -22.47 10.04 2.89
C ASP A 320 -22.14 9.53 4.31
N GLY A 321 -21.46 10.35 5.13
CA GLY A 321 -20.99 9.96 6.46
C GLY A 321 -19.85 8.93 6.44
N SER A 322 -19.42 8.44 5.27
CA SER A 322 -18.35 7.46 5.18
C SER A 322 -16.99 8.16 5.09
N TYR A 323 -16.04 7.71 5.90
CA TYR A 323 -14.67 8.20 5.93
C TYR A 323 -13.76 6.97 5.96
N PRO A 324 -12.83 6.81 5.00
CA PRO A 324 -12.03 5.61 4.93
C PRO A 324 -11.23 5.39 6.21
N ALA A 325 -11.27 4.16 6.73
CA ALA A 325 -10.50 3.79 7.90
C ALA A 325 -9.01 4.05 7.68
N GLY A 326 -8.37 4.76 8.59
CA GLY A 326 -6.95 5.11 8.50
C GLY A 326 -6.65 6.30 7.58
N ALA A 327 -7.66 7.02 7.07
CA ALA A 327 -7.43 8.24 6.28
C ALA A 327 -6.85 9.40 7.12
N SER A 328 -6.89 9.30 8.45
CA SER A 328 -6.18 10.22 9.36
C SER A 328 -4.80 9.73 9.79
N ALA A 329 -4.31 8.62 9.24
CA ALA A 329 -2.93 8.16 9.41
C ALA A 329 -1.97 9.08 8.63
N GLU A 330 -0.69 9.17 9.02
CA GLU A 330 0.24 10.14 8.41
C GLU A 330 0.60 9.72 6.96
N PRO A 331 0.32 10.54 5.93
CA PRO A 331 0.58 10.16 4.53
C PRO A 331 2.01 10.41 4.07
N ILE A 332 2.87 10.98 4.93
CA ILE A 332 4.22 11.44 4.54
C ILE A 332 5.10 10.30 4.01
N GLY A 333 4.80 9.06 4.42
CA GLY A 333 5.50 7.85 3.98
C GLY A 333 5.31 7.50 2.50
N GLU A 334 4.31 8.07 1.82
CA GLU A 334 4.06 7.81 0.39
C GLU A 334 5.12 8.43 -0.53
N TRP A 335 5.94 9.35 -0.03
CA TRP A 335 7.00 10.01 -0.80
C TRP A 335 8.38 9.83 -0.14
N PRO A 336 9.47 9.92 -0.93
CA PRO A 336 10.82 9.80 -0.38
C PRO A 336 11.11 10.86 0.69
N MET A 337 12.00 10.49 1.63
CA MET A 337 12.41 11.37 2.73
C MET A 337 13.11 12.67 2.27
N GLU A 338 13.41 12.79 0.97
CA GLU A 338 13.83 14.00 0.25
C GLU A 338 12.91 15.21 0.56
N VAL A 339 11.62 14.96 0.86
CA VAL A 339 10.66 15.99 1.33
C VAL A 339 11.22 16.83 2.48
N LEU A 340 11.97 16.21 3.41
CA LEU A 340 12.51 16.92 4.58
C LEU A 340 13.63 17.91 4.23
N ASP A 341 14.29 17.70 3.08
CA ASP A 341 15.39 18.52 2.57
C ASP A 341 14.91 19.65 1.64
N PHE A 342 13.61 19.76 1.38
CA PHE A 342 13.04 20.86 0.61
C PHE A 342 13.39 22.22 1.25
N GLY A 343 13.98 23.11 0.44
CA GLY A 343 15.07 23.99 0.89
C GLY A 343 14.81 25.50 0.97
N ASP A 344 13.57 25.97 0.83
CA ASP A 344 13.30 27.42 0.69
C ASP A 344 12.40 28.05 1.77
N ASP A 345 12.17 27.34 2.88
CA ASP A 345 11.16 27.77 3.85
C ASP A 345 11.77 28.42 5.12
N LEU A 346 11.33 29.65 5.42
CA LEU A 346 11.59 30.31 6.71
C LEU A 346 11.08 29.46 7.89
N ALA A 347 10.00 28.70 7.69
CA ALA A 347 9.47 27.76 8.65
C ALA A 347 10.17 26.39 8.55
N GLN A 348 11.47 26.34 8.83
CA GLN A 348 12.32 25.14 8.62
C GLN A 348 11.83 23.86 9.32
N ASN A 349 11.06 24.01 10.41
CA ASN A 349 10.53 22.87 11.17
C ASN A 349 9.10 22.49 10.77
N ASP A 350 8.49 23.16 9.80
CA ASP A 350 7.16 22.85 9.29
C ASP A 350 7.23 21.73 8.24
N VAL A 351 7.21 20.49 8.71
CA VAL A 351 7.28 19.29 7.85
C VAL A 351 6.10 19.18 6.89
N TYR A 352 4.90 19.63 7.30
CA TYR A 352 3.70 19.54 6.47
C TYR A 352 3.66 20.64 5.41
N GLY A 353 4.13 21.86 5.75
CA GLY A 353 4.41 22.90 4.77
C GLY A 353 5.46 22.49 3.75
N LYS A 354 6.56 21.88 4.20
CA LYS A 354 7.59 21.30 3.31
C LYS A 354 7.01 20.25 2.37
N MET A 355 6.21 19.32 2.90
CA MET A 355 5.52 18.32 2.07
C MET A 355 4.63 18.97 1.03
N PHE A 356 3.83 19.97 1.42
CA PHE A 356 2.97 20.71 0.49
C PHE A 356 3.75 21.34 -0.66
N TYR A 357 4.79 22.13 -0.36
CA TYR A 357 5.57 22.82 -1.39
C TYR A 357 6.43 21.87 -2.23
N TYR A 358 7.05 20.86 -1.60
CA TYR A 358 7.77 19.80 -2.31
C TYR A 358 6.88 19.12 -3.35
N LEU A 359 5.67 18.71 -2.94
CA LEU A 359 4.72 18.07 -3.83
C LEU A 359 4.26 19.02 -4.92
N ARG A 360 3.92 20.27 -4.58
CA ARG A 360 3.47 21.23 -5.58
C ARG A 360 4.51 21.42 -6.68
N ASP A 361 5.77 21.66 -6.32
CA ASP A 361 6.84 21.88 -7.28
C ASP A 361 7.16 20.61 -8.09
N MET A 362 7.03 19.44 -7.48
CA MET A 362 7.16 18.16 -8.18
C MET A 362 6.00 17.93 -9.17
N LEU A 363 4.76 18.21 -8.79
CA LEU A 363 3.57 18.02 -9.63
C LEU A 363 3.49 19.06 -10.76
N VAL A 364 3.93 20.29 -10.53
CA VAL A 364 4.12 21.30 -11.58
C VAL A 364 5.18 20.83 -12.58
N ARG A 365 6.34 20.35 -12.09
CA ARG A 365 7.36 19.77 -12.98
C ARG A 365 6.83 18.57 -13.75
N PHE A 366 6.05 17.70 -13.13
CA PHE A 366 5.46 16.54 -13.81
C PHE A 366 4.57 16.96 -14.98
N GLN A 367 3.70 17.96 -14.78
CA GLN A 367 2.83 18.50 -15.82
C GLN A 367 3.59 19.05 -17.03
N GLU A 368 4.77 19.63 -16.80
CA GLU A 368 5.66 20.12 -17.86
C GLU A 368 6.44 18.98 -18.52
N GLU A 369 7.07 18.11 -17.73
CA GLU A 369 7.91 17.01 -18.25
C GLU A 369 7.13 15.98 -19.05
N ARG A 370 5.87 15.70 -18.66
CA ARG A 370 5.04 14.72 -19.36
C ARG A 370 4.78 15.10 -20.81
N LYS A 371 4.85 16.40 -21.17
CA LYS A 371 4.65 16.89 -22.55
C LYS A 371 5.70 16.36 -23.53
N ARG A 372 6.81 15.81 -23.02
CA ARG A 372 7.89 15.22 -23.82
C ARG A 372 7.60 13.80 -24.29
N PHE A 373 6.57 13.16 -23.76
CA PHE A 373 6.31 11.74 -23.97
C PHE A 373 4.92 11.50 -24.55
N THR A 374 4.81 10.48 -25.40
CA THR A 374 3.52 9.91 -25.78
C THR A 374 3.09 8.93 -24.69
N ILE A 375 1.94 9.18 -24.07
CA ILE A 375 1.45 8.42 -22.90
C ILE A 375 0.03 7.93 -23.15
N ARG A 376 -0.19 6.63 -22.98
CA ARG A 376 -1.52 6.01 -22.93
C ARG A 376 -1.81 5.55 -21.51
N ILE A 377 -2.98 5.90 -20.98
CA ILE A 377 -3.38 5.57 -19.61
C ILE A 377 -4.60 4.65 -19.63
N VAL A 378 -4.50 3.54 -18.92
CA VAL A 378 -5.62 2.61 -18.70
C VAL A 378 -5.84 2.51 -17.19
N VAL A 379 -7.06 2.76 -16.71
CA VAL A 379 -7.42 2.68 -15.29
C VAL A 379 -8.52 1.66 -15.10
N ALA A 380 -8.24 0.58 -14.39
CA ALA A 380 -9.24 -0.43 -14.07
C ALA A 380 -9.43 -0.53 -12.55
N SER A 381 -10.69 -0.61 -12.14
CA SER A 381 -11.05 -0.89 -10.76
C SER A 381 -11.62 -2.29 -10.63
N ALA A 382 -10.79 -3.20 -10.14
CA ALA A 382 -11.14 -4.59 -9.91
C ALA A 382 -10.25 -5.14 -8.80
N LYS A 383 -10.67 -6.24 -8.18
CA LYS A 383 -9.81 -6.99 -7.26
C LYS A 383 -8.63 -7.54 -8.06
N LEU A 384 -7.50 -7.76 -7.39
CA LEU A 384 -6.29 -8.22 -8.08
C LEU A 384 -6.51 -9.54 -8.82
N HIS A 385 -7.24 -10.49 -8.22
CA HIS A 385 -7.54 -11.78 -8.84
C HIS A 385 -8.48 -11.70 -10.04
N ASP A 386 -9.22 -10.60 -10.21
CA ASP A 386 -10.14 -10.45 -11.35
C ASP A 386 -9.37 -10.45 -12.68
N VAL A 387 -8.10 -10.04 -12.66
CA VAL A 387 -7.17 -10.11 -13.81
C VAL A 387 -6.97 -11.55 -14.33
N LEU A 388 -7.24 -12.55 -13.48
CA LEU A 388 -7.15 -13.96 -13.85
C LEU A 388 -8.50 -14.54 -14.30
N HIS A 389 -9.63 -13.84 -14.12
CA HIS A 389 -10.93 -14.34 -14.58
C HIS A 389 -11.09 -14.25 -16.10
N ASP A 390 -10.44 -13.27 -16.72
CA ASP A 390 -10.52 -13.01 -18.16
C ASP A 390 -9.56 -13.89 -18.96
N VAL A 391 -9.87 -14.08 -20.25
CA VAL A 391 -8.92 -14.66 -21.20
C VAL A 391 -7.68 -13.75 -21.25
N PRO A 392 -6.45 -14.30 -21.14
CA PRO A 392 -5.25 -13.48 -21.19
C PRO A 392 -5.25 -12.56 -22.41
N GLU A 393 -5.21 -11.25 -22.17
CA GLU A 393 -5.03 -10.27 -23.24
C GLU A 393 -3.65 -10.46 -23.90
N GLU A 394 -3.53 -10.19 -25.20
CA GLU A 394 -2.25 -10.18 -25.93
C GLU A 394 -1.40 -8.93 -25.58
N ILE A 395 -1.26 -8.62 -24.29
CA ILE A 395 -0.49 -7.48 -23.78
C ILE A 395 0.58 -7.98 -22.82
N PHE A 396 1.85 -7.66 -23.12
CA PHE A 396 2.99 -7.94 -22.26
C PHE A 396 3.62 -6.66 -21.70
N PHE A 397 3.92 -6.69 -20.40
CA PHE A 397 4.46 -5.56 -19.65
C PHE A 397 5.97 -5.69 -19.44
N ASP A 398 6.68 -4.58 -19.58
CA ASP A 398 8.10 -4.43 -19.26
C ASP A 398 8.32 -4.19 -17.77
N ARG A 399 7.34 -3.62 -17.07
CA ARG A 399 7.35 -3.46 -15.62
C ARG A 399 6.00 -3.84 -15.04
N ILE A 400 6.00 -4.76 -14.09
CA ILE A 400 4.83 -5.08 -13.27
C ILE A 400 5.14 -4.69 -11.83
N HIS A 401 4.43 -3.73 -11.27
CA HIS A 401 4.61 -3.30 -9.89
C HIS A 401 3.45 -3.80 -9.03
N MET A 402 3.77 -4.65 -8.06
CA MET A 402 2.84 -5.20 -7.06
C MET A 402 3.06 -4.61 -5.66
N GLY A 403 4.27 -4.11 -5.37
CA GLY A 403 4.58 -3.47 -4.09
C GLY A 403 4.23 -4.35 -2.88
N GLU A 404 3.49 -3.80 -1.92
CA GLU A 404 3.09 -4.49 -0.69
C GLU A 404 2.04 -5.59 -0.88
N LEU A 405 1.44 -5.72 -2.06
CA LEU A 405 0.52 -6.83 -2.36
C LEU A 405 1.19 -8.19 -2.24
N TRP A 406 2.53 -8.24 -2.25
CA TRP A 406 3.29 -9.45 -1.95
C TRP A 406 2.97 -10.06 -0.60
N ASP A 407 2.83 -9.23 0.43
CA ASP A 407 2.59 -9.72 1.79
C ASP A 407 1.18 -10.30 1.97
N PHE A 408 0.27 -10.02 1.04
CA PHE A 408 -1.13 -10.45 1.09
C PHE A 408 -1.48 -11.53 0.06
N HIS A 409 -0.90 -11.47 -1.14
CA HIS A 409 -1.29 -12.31 -2.28
C HIS A 409 -0.07 -12.74 -3.14
N PRO A 410 0.97 -13.37 -2.57
CA PRO A 410 2.21 -13.65 -3.30
C PRO A 410 2.00 -14.62 -4.48
N ALA A 411 1.20 -15.67 -4.32
CA ALA A 411 0.86 -16.60 -5.40
C ALA A 411 0.13 -15.90 -6.56
N CYS A 412 -0.87 -15.06 -6.26
CA CYS A 412 -1.60 -14.28 -7.26
C CYS A 412 -0.66 -13.35 -8.05
N ASN A 413 0.26 -12.66 -7.37
CA ASN A 413 1.24 -11.79 -8.00
C ASN A 413 2.11 -12.56 -9.02
N LEU A 414 2.59 -13.75 -8.64
CA LEU A 414 3.40 -14.58 -9.52
C LEU A 414 2.59 -15.14 -10.69
N THR A 415 1.35 -15.59 -10.47
CA THR A 415 0.49 -16.07 -11.57
C THR A 415 0.21 -14.96 -12.59
N ILE A 416 -0.07 -13.73 -12.13
CA ILE A 416 -0.23 -12.57 -13.02
C ILE A 416 1.07 -12.26 -13.77
N ALA A 417 2.22 -12.27 -13.08
CA ALA A 417 3.49 -12.01 -13.73
C ALA A 417 3.89 -13.10 -14.73
N ALA A 418 3.61 -14.36 -14.46
CA ALA A 418 3.86 -15.45 -15.40
C ALA A 418 3.05 -15.26 -16.69
N THR A 419 1.83 -14.74 -16.56
CA THR A 419 0.92 -14.46 -17.68
C THR A 419 1.39 -13.27 -18.50
N TYR A 420 1.62 -12.12 -17.86
CA TYR A 420 1.70 -10.83 -18.55
C TYR A 420 3.09 -10.17 -18.53
N LEU A 421 4.09 -10.72 -17.83
CA LEU A 421 5.44 -10.16 -17.87
C LEU A 421 6.10 -10.52 -19.20
N ARG A 422 6.70 -9.52 -19.84
CA ARG A 422 7.45 -9.70 -21.08
C ARG A 422 8.63 -10.64 -20.88
N HIS A 423 8.87 -11.50 -21.86
CA HIS A 423 9.96 -12.46 -21.80
C HIS A 423 11.33 -11.76 -21.84
N ARG A 424 12.33 -12.29 -21.12
CA ARG A 424 13.69 -11.72 -21.06
C ARG A 424 14.34 -11.58 -22.43
N ASP A 425 14.01 -12.47 -23.36
CA ASP A 425 14.59 -12.45 -24.71
C ASP A 425 14.04 -11.30 -25.57
N GLU A 426 12.87 -10.76 -25.23
CA GLU A 426 12.31 -9.55 -25.86
C GLU A 426 12.77 -8.28 -25.16
N ASN A 427 12.73 -8.26 -23.82
CA ASN A 427 13.32 -7.19 -23.01
C ASN A 427 14.10 -7.78 -21.82
N PRO A 428 15.45 -7.71 -21.81
CA PRO A 428 16.26 -8.29 -20.74
C PRO A 428 16.09 -7.60 -19.38
N PHE A 429 15.46 -6.43 -19.36
CA PHE A 429 15.16 -5.66 -18.15
C PHE A 429 13.71 -5.81 -17.68
N ALA A 430 12.87 -6.58 -18.40
CA ALA A 430 11.50 -6.86 -17.99
C ALA A 430 11.49 -7.43 -16.56
N THR A 431 10.75 -6.77 -15.66
CA THR A 431 10.81 -7.08 -14.23
C THR A 431 9.45 -6.90 -13.55
N MET A 432 9.04 -7.90 -12.76
CA MET A 432 8.03 -7.72 -11.72
C MET A 432 8.69 -7.27 -10.43
N LEU A 433 8.19 -6.20 -9.82
CA LEU A 433 8.64 -5.64 -8.55
C LEU A 433 7.60 -5.86 -7.46
N ALA A 434 8.04 -6.38 -6.33
CA ALA A 434 7.23 -6.53 -5.13
C ALA A 434 8.06 -6.23 -3.87
N MET A 435 7.40 -6.11 -2.72
CA MET A 435 8.06 -5.76 -1.47
C MET A 435 7.43 -6.49 -0.28
N SER A 436 8.26 -6.99 0.62
CA SER A 436 7.83 -7.66 1.85
C SER A 436 8.36 -6.98 3.10
N ARG A 437 7.43 -6.63 4.01
CA ARG A 437 7.72 -6.31 5.41
C ARG A 437 7.61 -7.54 6.31
N GLN A 438 6.80 -8.52 5.92
CA GLN A 438 6.62 -9.77 6.69
C GLN A 438 7.93 -10.56 6.81
N SER A 439 8.83 -10.43 5.84
CA SER A 439 10.18 -11.02 5.91
C SER A 439 11.05 -10.49 7.06
N VAL A 440 10.68 -9.34 7.66
CA VAL A 440 11.29 -8.77 8.86
C VAL A 440 10.50 -9.19 10.10
N VAL A 441 9.18 -9.00 10.10
CA VAL A 441 8.31 -9.24 11.26
C VAL A 441 8.20 -10.73 11.60
N ARG A 442 7.84 -11.56 10.62
CA ARG A 442 7.75 -13.02 10.79
C ARG A 442 9.09 -13.72 10.63
N GLY A 443 10.05 -13.07 9.97
CA GLY A 443 11.42 -13.59 9.85
C GLY A 443 12.07 -13.86 11.21
N THR A 444 11.76 -13.05 12.23
CA THR A 444 12.21 -13.26 13.62
C THR A 444 11.43 -14.34 14.35
N GLU A 445 10.16 -14.58 14.01
CA GLU A 445 9.36 -15.66 14.62
C GLU A 445 9.85 -17.05 14.17
N LEU A 446 10.41 -17.14 12.97
CA LEU A 446 11.02 -18.36 12.43
C LEU A 446 12.44 -18.63 12.99
N GLU A 447 12.79 -18.03 14.13
CA GLU A 447 14.07 -18.25 14.81
C GLU A 447 14.05 -19.56 15.63
N PRO A 448 15.12 -20.40 15.54
CA PRO A 448 15.37 -21.41 16.56
C PRO A 448 15.58 -20.72 17.92
N PRO A 449 15.15 -21.33 19.04
CA PRO A 449 15.41 -20.79 20.37
C PRO A 449 16.90 -20.51 20.59
N GLY A 450 17.27 -19.25 20.87
CA GLY A 450 18.65 -18.82 21.19
C GLY A 450 19.43 -18.07 20.12
N ASP A 451 18.81 -17.62 19.01
CA ASP A 451 19.44 -16.65 18.08
C ASP A 451 19.27 -15.21 18.63
N ALA A 452 20.29 -14.37 18.44
CA ALA A 452 20.48 -13.16 19.25
C ALA A 452 19.57 -11.98 18.86
N LEU A 453 18.78 -12.05 17.79
CA LEU A 453 18.07 -10.87 17.27
C LEU A 453 16.78 -10.58 18.04
N GLY A 454 15.89 -11.57 18.19
CA GLY A 454 14.70 -11.44 19.05
C GLY A 454 15.09 -11.06 20.48
N ASP A 455 16.16 -11.68 20.98
CA ASP A 455 16.72 -11.40 22.30
C ASP A 455 17.29 -9.97 22.40
N ASN A 456 18.01 -9.47 21.39
CA ASN A 456 18.60 -8.12 21.42
C ASN A 456 17.57 -7.00 21.22
N LEU A 457 16.56 -7.20 20.37
CA LEU A 457 15.46 -6.25 20.19
C LEU A 457 14.63 -6.13 21.47
N THR A 458 14.44 -7.24 22.18
CA THR A 458 13.72 -7.29 23.46
C THR A 458 14.58 -6.79 24.63
N ALA A 459 15.87 -7.13 24.64
CA ALA A 459 16.81 -6.73 25.68
C ALA A 459 17.30 -5.28 25.54
N LEU A 460 17.04 -4.62 24.40
CA LEU A 460 17.51 -3.27 24.07
C LEU A 460 19.03 -3.12 24.26
N ALA A 461 19.76 -4.22 24.05
CA ALA A 461 21.15 -4.40 24.40
C ALA A 461 22.10 -3.62 23.48
N SER A 462 23.36 -3.45 23.90
CA SER A 462 24.45 -2.85 23.12
C SER A 462 24.65 -3.59 21.78
N SER A 463 24.89 -2.85 20.69
CA SER A 463 24.98 -3.45 19.34
C SER A 463 26.01 -2.78 18.42
N SER A 464 26.43 -1.54 18.68
CA SER A 464 27.52 -0.87 17.95
C SER A 464 27.99 0.41 18.66
N ALA A 465 29.23 0.85 18.44
CA ALA A 465 29.76 2.07 19.07
C ALA A 465 28.98 3.35 18.68
N VAL A 466 28.58 3.50 17.41
CA VAL A 466 27.86 4.71 16.94
C VAL A 466 26.39 4.70 17.34
N LEU A 467 25.70 3.55 17.26
CA LEU A 467 24.31 3.49 17.70
C LEU A 467 24.21 3.69 19.22
N ASP A 468 25.14 3.13 20.00
CA ASP A 468 25.18 3.32 21.45
C ASP A 468 25.46 4.79 21.83
N GLU A 469 26.17 5.55 20.99
CA GLU A 469 26.33 7.00 21.15
C GLU A 469 25.01 7.75 20.87
N TYR A 470 24.28 7.39 19.82
CA TYR A 470 23.08 8.12 19.38
C TYR A 470 21.79 7.72 20.11
N ALA A 471 21.75 6.48 20.60
CA ALA A 471 20.65 5.87 21.34
C ALA A 471 21.25 4.83 22.31
N PRO A 472 21.60 5.22 23.55
CA PRO A 472 22.19 4.31 24.52
C PRO A 472 21.29 3.12 24.85
N PRO A 473 21.86 1.96 25.24
CA PRO A 473 21.08 0.83 25.75
C PRO A 473 20.21 1.22 26.95
N THR A 474 19.01 0.67 27.03
CA THR A 474 18.03 0.93 28.09
C THR A 474 17.70 -0.36 28.85
N ALA A 475 17.02 -0.24 30.00
CA ALA A 475 16.62 -1.42 30.77
C ALA A 475 15.61 -2.29 29.98
N ILE A 476 15.64 -3.59 30.25
CA ILE A 476 14.67 -4.54 29.69
C ILE A 476 13.26 -4.12 30.13
N GLY A 477 12.33 -4.02 29.18
CA GLY A 477 10.95 -3.55 29.42
C GLY A 477 10.76 -2.04 29.24
N ASP A 478 11.82 -1.25 28.98
CA ASP A 478 11.72 0.19 28.71
C ASP A 478 11.35 0.52 27.26
N GLY A 479 10.92 -0.47 26.46
CA GLY A 479 10.67 -0.32 25.01
C GLY A 479 9.66 0.76 24.63
N CYS A 480 8.78 1.12 25.57
CA CYS A 480 7.74 2.12 25.39
C CYS A 480 8.19 3.55 25.76
N SER A 481 9.35 3.71 26.43
CA SER A 481 9.89 5.04 26.71
C SER A 481 10.44 5.68 25.43
N LYS A 482 10.63 7.00 25.47
CA LYS A 482 11.30 7.70 24.38
C LYS A 482 12.70 7.14 24.10
N ALA A 483 13.44 6.77 25.15
CA ALA A 483 14.79 6.22 25.00
C ALA A 483 14.73 4.80 24.44
N GLY A 484 13.85 3.94 24.98
CA GLY A 484 13.69 2.57 24.51
C GLY A 484 13.14 2.46 23.10
N LEU A 485 12.14 3.28 22.72
CA LEU A 485 11.62 3.30 21.35
C LEU A 485 12.70 3.73 20.35
N ARG A 486 13.43 4.79 20.69
CA ARG A 486 14.55 5.27 19.87
C ARG A 486 15.64 4.20 19.73
N ARG A 487 15.94 3.49 20.81
CA ARG A 487 16.88 2.36 20.80
C ARG A 487 16.38 1.23 19.91
N ARG A 488 15.13 0.80 20.07
CA ARG A 488 14.49 -0.25 19.27
C ARG A 488 14.53 0.07 17.79
N ILE A 489 14.09 1.27 17.41
CA ILE A 489 14.12 1.72 16.01
C ILE A 489 15.56 1.72 15.48
N GLY A 490 16.53 2.17 16.28
CA GLY A 490 17.94 2.13 15.90
C GLY A 490 18.47 0.72 15.70
N LEU A 491 18.10 -0.24 16.55
CA LEU A 491 18.45 -1.65 16.38
C LEU A 491 17.88 -2.19 15.05
N LEU A 492 16.61 -1.89 14.73
CA LEU A 492 16.00 -2.27 13.45
C LEU A 492 16.79 -1.73 12.25
N MET A 493 17.28 -0.49 12.32
CA MET A 493 17.98 0.17 11.21
C MET A 493 19.44 -0.30 11.02
N TRP A 494 20.12 -0.70 12.09
CA TRP A 494 21.50 -1.17 12.05
C TRP A 494 21.60 -2.66 11.71
N HIS A 495 20.55 -3.43 11.98
CA HIS A 495 20.59 -4.87 11.81
C HIS A 495 20.69 -5.31 10.34
N ASN A 496 21.43 -6.39 10.08
CA ASN A 496 21.48 -6.97 8.75
C ASN A 496 20.37 -7.99 8.54
N TRP A 497 19.31 -7.56 7.85
CA TRP A 497 18.10 -8.35 7.66
C TRP A 497 18.19 -9.44 6.59
N ASP A 498 19.28 -9.51 5.80
CA ASP A 498 19.42 -10.47 4.70
C ASP A 498 19.17 -11.91 5.18
N LYS A 499 19.84 -12.38 6.23
CA LYS A 499 19.69 -13.74 6.77
C LYS A 499 18.23 -14.08 7.14
N PHE A 500 17.54 -13.16 7.82
CA PHE A 500 16.18 -13.37 8.34
C PHE A 500 15.16 -13.35 7.22
N SER A 501 15.32 -12.36 6.33
CA SER A 501 14.48 -12.20 5.15
C SER A 501 14.65 -13.40 4.21
N ASP A 502 15.88 -13.84 3.96
CA ASP A 502 16.15 -15.01 3.13
C ASP A 502 15.55 -16.28 3.77
N ARG A 503 15.67 -16.49 5.09
CA ARG A 503 15.00 -17.62 5.77
C ARG A 503 13.48 -17.61 5.55
N PHE A 504 12.85 -16.44 5.66
CA PHE A 504 11.43 -16.30 5.42
C PHE A 504 11.05 -16.64 3.97
N LEU A 505 11.75 -16.05 2.98
CA LEU A 505 11.44 -16.24 1.56
C LEU A 505 11.74 -17.68 1.09
N TYR A 506 12.82 -18.30 1.58
CA TYR A 506 13.19 -19.67 1.23
C TYR A 506 12.43 -20.74 2.03
N ASN A 507 11.48 -20.37 2.89
CA ASN A 507 10.70 -21.34 3.65
C ASN A 507 9.67 -22.05 2.74
N PRO A 508 9.80 -23.37 2.51
CA PRO A 508 8.88 -24.11 1.65
C PRO A 508 7.44 -24.16 2.21
N GLY A 509 7.27 -24.17 3.53
CA GLY A 509 5.96 -24.13 4.18
C GLY A 509 5.23 -22.80 4.00
N LEU A 510 5.92 -21.76 3.51
CA LEU A 510 5.33 -20.47 3.17
C LEU A 510 5.34 -20.18 1.67
N PHE A 511 6.22 -20.78 0.88
CA PHE A 511 6.48 -20.32 -0.48
C PHE A 511 6.68 -21.45 -1.49
N ALA A 512 6.22 -22.68 -1.24
CA ALA A 512 6.28 -23.71 -2.28
C ALA A 512 5.22 -23.48 -3.38
N PHE A 513 4.01 -23.01 -3.07
CA PHE A 513 2.92 -22.69 -4.03
C PHE A 513 2.48 -23.83 -4.98
N TYR A 514 3.06 -25.03 -4.87
CA TYR A 514 2.74 -26.21 -5.68
C TYR A 514 1.74 -27.14 -5.00
N VAL A 515 0.78 -26.62 -4.24
CA VAL A 515 -0.12 -27.45 -3.43
C VAL A 515 -0.81 -28.56 -4.25
N SER A 516 -1.16 -28.29 -5.51
CA SER A 516 -1.79 -29.25 -6.44
C SER A 516 -0.81 -30.12 -7.23
N PHE A 517 0.47 -29.75 -7.32
CA PHE A 517 1.46 -30.35 -8.25
C PHE A 517 2.74 -30.85 -7.54
N ALA A 518 2.89 -30.59 -6.24
CA ALA A 518 4.03 -31.03 -5.45
C ALA A 518 4.04 -32.56 -5.30
N LEU A 519 2.86 -33.18 -5.25
CA LEU A 519 2.73 -34.64 -5.24
C LEU A 519 3.14 -35.29 -6.57
N THR A 520 2.97 -34.59 -7.69
CA THR A 520 3.31 -35.10 -9.03
C THR A 520 4.75 -34.79 -9.42
N THR A 521 5.33 -33.66 -8.99
CA THR A 521 6.72 -33.28 -9.29
C THR A 521 7.73 -33.68 -8.23
N GLY A 522 7.29 -33.97 -7.00
CA GLY A 522 8.16 -34.18 -5.85
C GLY A 522 8.96 -32.93 -5.44
N ASN A 523 8.65 -31.75 -6.02
CA ASN A 523 9.35 -30.51 -5.71
C ASN A 523 8.61 -29.75 -4.61
N PHE A 524 9.20 -29.78 -3.42
CA PHE A 524 8.70 -29.11 -2.23
C PHE A 524 9.53 -27.87 -1.86
N ASP A 525 10.45 -27.43 -2.72
CA ASP A 525 11.26 -26.24 -2.46
C ASP A 525 10.44 -24.95 -2.61
N SER A 526 10.87 -23.89 -1.92
CA SER A 526 10.31 -22.55 -2.11
C SER A 526 10.51 -22.06 -3.56
N VAL A 527 9.52 -21.35 -4.11
CA VAL A 527 9.56 -20.71 -5.44
C VAL A 527 10.76 -19.79 -5.61
N PHE A 528 11.30 -19.23 -4.52
CA PHE A 528 12.52 -18.40 -4.59
C PHE A 528 13.75 -19.21 -5.01
N LYS A 529 13.74 -20.52 -4.80
CA LYS A 529 14.82 -21.44 -5.17
C LYS A 529 14.58 -22.11 -6.52
N CYS A 530 13.35 -22.53 -6.80
CA CYS A 530 13.02 -23.33 -7.98
C CYS A 530 12.32 -22.55 -9.12
N GLY A 531 11.95 -21.29 -8.89
CA GLY A 531 11.12 -20.52 -9.83
C GLY A 531 9.64 -20.85 -9.72
N PHE A 532 8.83 -20.21 -10.57
CA PHE A 532 7.38 -20.41 -10.63
C PHE A 532 6.84 -20.08 -12.03
N LEU A 533 6.26 -21.07 -12.74
CA LEU A 533 5.63 -20.88 -14.05
C LEU A 533 6.48 -20.05 -15.03
N GLY A 534 7.73 -20.46 -15.26
CA GLY A 534 8.67 -19.74 -16.14
C GLY A 534 9.27 -18.45 -15.54
N LEU A 535 8.89 -18.08 -14.31
CA LEU A 535 9.50 -16.97 -13.58
C LEU A 535 10.71 -17.43 -12.75
N GLU A 536 11.72 -16.55 -12.70
CA GLU A 536 12.93 -16.71 -11.90
C GLU A 536 13.11 -15.50 -10.97
N TYR A 537 13.37 -15.77 -9.70
CA TYR A 537 13.72 -14.74 -8.71
C TYR A 537 15.10 -14.15 -8.99
N LYS A 538 15.21 -12.83 -8.96
CA LYS A 538 16.48 -12.12 -9.19
C LYS A 538 17.25 -11.96 -7.89
N GLU A 539 18.33 -12.71 -7.75
CA GLU A 539 19.25 -12.57 -6.62
C GLU A 539 19.89 -11.18 -6.51
N LYS A 540 19.98 -10.45 -7.62
CA LYS A 540 20.42 -9.06 -7.67
C LYS A 540 19.36 -8.20 -8.33
N ASN A 541 18.79 -7.28 -7.56
CA ASN A 541 17.84 -6.30 -8.05
C ASN A 541 18.52 -5.35 -9.05
N THR A 542 17.80 -4.98 -10.10
CA THR A 542 18.27 -4.05 -11.14
C THR A 542 17.49 -2.75 -11.16
N ILE A 543 16.26 -2.70 -10.62
CA ILE A 543 15.42 -1.50 -10.62
C ILE A 543 15.60 -0.73 -9.32
N THR A 544 15.45 -1.40 -8.17
CA THR A 544 15.60 -0.78 -6.85
C THR A 544 16.57 -1.56 -5.96
N ARG A 545 17.05 -0.96 -4.86
CA ARG A 545 17.90 -1.68 -3.90
C ARG A 545 17.07 -2.73 -3.16
N LYS A 546 17.71 -3.82 -2.69
CA LYS A 546 17.04 -4.82 -1.82
C LYS A 546 16.41 -4.20 -0.56
N TRP A 547 17.05 -3.17 0.01
CA TRP A 547 16.64 -2.51 1.25
C TRP A 547 16.74 -0.98 1.15
N PRO A 548 15.88 -0.30 0.36
CA PRO A 548 16.06 1.11 0.05
C PRO A 548 15.81 2.03 1.27
N ASN A 549 15.03 1.59 2.25
CA ASN A 549 14.70 2.35 3.46
C ASN A 549 15.56 1.98 4.68
N ARG A 550 16.74 1.38 4.48
CA ARG A 550 17.71 1.09 5.54
C ARG A 550 18.73 2.22 5.65
N LEU A 551 19.06 2.64 6.87
CA LEU A 551 20.05 3.71 7.12
C LEU A 551 21.49 3.21 7.01
N VAL A 552 21.75 1.98 7.46
CA VAL A 552 23.09 1.38 7.48
C VAL A 552 23.09 0.14 6.59
N HIS A 553 23.69 0.20 5.42
CA HIS A 553 23.80 -0.93 4.49
C HIS A 553 25.08 -1.76 4.71
N SER A 554 26.11 -1.17 5.32
CA SER A 554 27.39 -1.86 5.58
C SER A 554 27.99 -1.49 6.93
N ARG A 555 28.92 -2.31 7.42
CA ARG A 555 29.68 -2.01 8.66
C ARG A 555 30.55 -0.74 8.56
N ASN A 556 30.82 -0.27 7.34
CA ASN A 556 31.64 0.91 7.10
C ASN A 556 30.80 2.19 7.04
N ASP A 557 29.46 2.07 7.02
CA ASP A 557 28.59 3.24 6.96
C ASP A 557 28.67 4.00 8.29
N LYS A 558 28.79 5.32 8.19
CA LYS A 558 28.86 6.24 9.33
C LYS A 558 27.73 7.26 9.19
N PRO A 559 26.47 6.84 9.42
CA PRO A 559 25.35 7.76 9.32
C PRO A 559 25.51 8.88 10.34
N THR A 560 25.11 10.09 9.98
CA THR A 560 25.19 11.22 10.91
C THR A 560 24.08 11.15 11.95
N LEU A 561 24.24 11.84 13.08
CA LEU A 561 23.15 12.00 14.06
C LEU A 561 21.91 12.66 13.42
N ARG A 562 22.10 13.53 12.42
CA ARG A 562 20.99 14.10 11.63
C ARG A 562 20.23 13.00 10.90
N ASP A 563 20.92 12.13 10.18
CA ASP A 563 20.28 11.05 9.42
C ASP A 563 19.56 10.08 10.35
N PHE A 564 20.20 9.69 11.45
CA PHE A 564 19.56 8.87 12.47
C PHE A 564 18.27 9.50 13.01
N ASN A 565 18.29 10.79 13.35
CA ASN A 565 17.10 11.50 13.82
C ASN A 565 15.98 11.58 12.78
N ARG A 566 16.32 11.74 11.49
CA ARG A 566 15.33 11.74 10.40
C ARG A 566 14.60 10.40 10.33
N TYR A 567 15.37 9.31 10.35
CA TYR A 567 14.85 7.95 10.28
C TYR A 567 14.03 7.57 11.52
N VAL A 568 14.51 7.86 12.74
CA VAL A 568 13.74 7.62 13.97
C VAL A 568 12.41 8.35 13.95
N GLY A 569 12.42 9.61 13.50
CA GLY A 569 11.19 10.38 13.37
C GLY A 569 10.27 9.87 12.27
N TRP A 570 10.76 9.19 11.24
CA TRP A 570 10.00 8.88 10.03
C TRP A 570 8.79 7.97 10.29
N PHE A 571 7.70 8.15 9.54
CA PHE A 571 6.43 7.44 9.78
C PHE A 571 6.62 5.91 9.78
N ASP A 572 7.19 5.38 8.70
CA ASP A 572 7.48 3.94 8.54
C ASP A 572 8.96 3.67 8.83
N ASN A 573 9.21 2.87 9.87
CA ASN A 573 10.55 2.48 10.30
C ASN A 573 10.84 0.99 10.09
N VAL A 574 9.87 0.24 9.53
CA VAL A 574 10.04 -1.18 9.24
C VAL A 574 10.83 -1.33 7.95
N PRO A 575 11.98 -2.02 7.96
CA PRO A 575 12.74 -2.28 6.73
C PRO A 575 11.89 -3.00 5.68
N GLN A 576 12.02 -2.58 4.43
CA GLN A 576 11.25 -3.07 3.29
C GLN A 576 12.15 -3.91 2.38
N ARG A 577 11.90 -5.22 2.30
CA ARG A 577 12.64 -6.10 1.39
C ARG A 577 12.03 -6.01 0.00
N TRP A 578 12.73 -5.42 -0.95
CA TRP A 578 12.30 -5.42 -2.35
C TRP A 578 12.75 -6.68 -3.07
N ILE A 579 11.82 -7.26 -3.80
CA ILE A 579 11.90 -8.55 -4.49
C ILE A 579 11.65 -8.28 -5.98
N GLU A 580 12.51 -8.82 -6.83
CA GLU A 580 12.36 -8.69 -8.28
C GLU A 580 12.32 -10.07 -8.94
N TRP A 581 11.42 -10.24 -9.90
CA TRP A 581 11.28 -11.45 -10.70
C TRP A 581 11.38 -11.13 -12.19
N ARG A 582 11.88 -12.09 -12.98
CA ARG A 582 11.93 -12.02 -14.44
C ARG A 582 11.30 -13.27 -15.04
N ARG A 583 10.76 -13.17 -16.26
CA ARG A 583 10.28 -14.32 -17.02
C ARG A 583 11.40 -14.83 -17.93
N VAL A 584 11.72 -16.11 -17.81
CA VAL A 584 12.81 -16.78 -18.54
C VAL A 584 12.38 -18.02 -19.30
N ASP A 585 11.13 -18.44 -19.11
CA ASP A 585 10.51 -19.53 -19.86
C ASP A 585 9.00 -19.27 -19.99
N ASP A 586 8.34 -20.07 -20.82
CA ASP A 586 6.89 -20.15 -20.87
C ASP A 586 6.35 -21.07 -19.78
N TYR A 587 5.07 -20.91 -19.45
CA TYR A 587 4.39 -21.79 -18.51
C TYR A 587 3.70 -22.93 -19.24
N ASP A 588 3.56 -24.09 -18.58
CA ASP A 588 2.66 -25.14 -19.02
C ASP A 588 1.20 -24.73 -18.75
N GLU A 589 0.32 -24.87 -19.74
CA GLU A 589 -1.09 -24.44 -19.63
C GLU A 589 -1.82 -25.13 -18.48
N THR A 590 -1.56 -26.43 -18.25
CA THR A 590 -2.18 -27.20 -17.17
C THR A 590 -1.70 -26.70 -15.81
N GLN A 591 -0.39 -26.48 -15.67
CA GLN A 591 0.19 -25.93 -14.44
C GLN A 591 -0.33 -24.52 -14.14
N TRP A 592 -0.47 -23.69 -15.18
CA TRP A 592 -1.01 -22.34 -15.04
C TRP A 592 -2.47 -22.34 -14.63
N GLU A 593 -3.32 -23.17 -15.25
CA GLU A 593 -4.74 -23.26 -14.89
C GLU A 593 -4.91 -23.78 -13.46
N ASN A 594 -4.07 -24.72 -13.02
CA ASN A 594 -4.05 -25.17 -11.63
C ASN A 594 -3.68 -24.04 -10.67
N ALA A 595 -2.61 -23.29 -10.95
CA ALA A 595 -2.19 -22.16 -10.13
C ALA A 595 -3.26 -21.07 -10.08
N ARG A 596 -3.86 -20.76 -11.22
CA ARG A 596 -5.00 -19.85 -11.35
C ARG A 596 -6.18 -20.31 -10.50
N SER A 597 -6.61 -21.56 -10.65
CA SER A 597 -7.71 -22.15 -9.88
C SER A 597 -7.44 -22.07 -8.39
N CYS A 598 -6.23 -22.40 -7.93
CA CYS A 598 -5.85 -22.24 -6.53
C CYS A 598 -6.00 -20.80 -6.05
N VAL A 599 -5.46 -19.83 -6.78
CA VAL A 599 -5.53 -18.39 -6.45
C VAL A 599 -6.97 -17.87 -6.40
N LEU A 600 -7.85 -18.38 -7.26
CA LEU A 600 -9.25 -17.97 -7.30
C LEU A 600 -10.10 -18.60 -6.18
N ASN A 601 -9.70 -19.78 -5.67
CA ASN A 601 -10.51 -20.54 -4.72
C ASN A 601 -10.01 -20.51 -3.26
N LEU A 602 -8.73 -20.18 -3.02
CA LEU A 602 -8.13 -20.21 -1.69
C LEU A 602 -7.55 -18.84 -1.29
N LEU A 603 -7.73 -18.48 -0.01
CA LEU A 603 -7.00 -17.34 0.55
C LEU A 603 -5.54 -17.71 0.79
N TRP A 604 -4.69 -16.70 0.85
CA TRP A 604 -3.26 -16.90 1.09
C TRP A 604 -2.97 -17.62 2.43
N SER A 605 -3.73 -17.32 3.49
CA SER A 605 -3.65 -18.05 4.77
C SER A 605 -3.90 -19.54 4.60
N ASP A 606 -4.95 -19.88 3.85
CA ASP A 606 -5.42 -21.26 3.68
C ASP A 606 -4.42 -22.03 2.82
N MET A 607 -3.83 -21.38 1.81
CA MET A 607 -2.74 -21.96 1.02
C MET A 607 -1.52 -22.33 1.88
N ILE A 608 -1.17 -21.50 2.87
CA ILE A 608 -0.08 -21.82 3.80
C ILE A 608 -0.42 -23.07 4.61
N GLU A 609 -1.63 -23.15 5.15
CA GLU A 609 -2.07 -24.29 5.96
C GLU A 609 -2.04 -25.59 5.16
N VAL A 610 -2.62 -25.58 3.96
CA VAL A 610 -2.62 -26.76 3.08
C VAL A 610 -1.18 -27.15 2.70
N GLN A 611 -0.31 -26.17 2.41
CA GLN A 611 1.08 -26.43 2.08
C GLN A 611 1.84 -27.09 3.25
N GLN A 612 1.58 -26.67 4.48
CA GLN A 612 2.17 -27.29 5.67
C GLN A 612 1.71 -28.73 5.82
N SER A 613 0.40 -29.01 5.68
CA SER A 613 -0.11 -30.38 5.75
C SER A 613 0.48 -31.28 4.67
N VAL A 614 0.67 -30.78 3.45
CA VAL A 614 1.30 -31.53 2.35
C VAL A 614 2.77 -31.86 2.66
N LEU A 615 3.52 -30.93 3.25
CA LEU A 615 4.91 -31.17 3.66
C LEU A 615 5.01 -32.21 4.78
N GLU A 616 4.14 -32.12 5.79
CA GLU A 616 4.07 -33.08 6.89
C GLU A 616 3.75 -34.50 6.39
N LEU A 617 2.77 -34.63 5.49
CA LEU A 617 2.44 -35.91 4.84
C LEU A 617 3.62 -36.46 4.04
N ASN A 618 4.30 -35.61 3.26
CA ASN A 618 5.47 -36.02 2.49
C ASN A 618 6.61 -36.51 3.41
N GLU A 619 6.90 -35.80 4.49
CA GLU A 619 7.89 -36.23 5.48
C GLU A 619 7.51 -37.56 6.15
N ALA A 620 6.24 -37.76 6.46
CA ALA A 620 5.74 -39.01 7.04
C ALA A 620 5.81 -40.19 6.07
N CYS A 621 5.57 -39.96 4.78
CA CYS A 621 5.61 -40.99 3.73
C CYS A 621 7.02 -41.29 3.23
N LYS A 622 7.96 -40.35 3.35
CA LYS A 622 9.34 -40.46 2.84
C LYS A 622 10.07 -41.76 3.21
N PRO A 623 10.03 -42.27 4.47
CA PRO A 623 10.70 -43.52 4.81
C PRO A 623 10.15 -44.73 4.05
N MET A 624 8.87 -44.72 3.72
CA MET A 624 8.21 -45.78 2.96
C MET A 624 8.64 -45.74 1.50
N VAL A 625 8.67 -44.54 0.89
CA VAL A 625 9.13 -44.32 -0.48
C VAL A 625 10.61 -44.70 -0.63
N ASP A 626 11.48 -44.20 0.25
CA ASP A 626 12.92 -44.52 0.25
C ASP A 626 13.15 -46.05 0.39
N SER A 627 12.33 -46.73 1.21
CA SER A 627 12.40 -48.19 1.35
C SER A 627 11.94 -48.93 0.10
N MET A 628 10.94 -48.42 -0.62
CA MET A 628 10.46 -49.02 -1.87
C MET A 628 11.46 -48.81 -3.00
N GLU A 629 12.02 -47.61 -3.15
CA GLU A 629 13.07 -47.33 -4.13
C GLU A 629 14.31 -48.17 -3.87
N LYS A 630 14.74 -48.27 -2.61
CA LYS A 630 15.86 -49.15 -2.24
C LYS A 630 15.56 -50.61 -2.55
N ALA A 631 14.34 -51.09 -2.30
CA ALA A 631 13.94 -52.46 -2.64
C ALA A 631 13.92 -52.70 -4.16
N LEU A 632 13.54 -51.71 -4.97
CA LEU A 632 13.56 -51.76 -6.43
C LEU A 632 14.99 -51.78 -7.00
N VAL A 633 15.89 -50.99 -6.40
CA VAL A 633 17.32 -50.98 -6.75
C VAL A 633 17.99 -52.29 -6.34
N ASP A 634 17.71 -52.79 -5.13
CA ASP A 634 18.24 -54.06 -4.62
C ASP A 634 17.68 -55.28 -5.39
N ALA A 635 16.48 -55.16 -5.98
CA ALA A 635 15.88 -56.19 -6.85
C ALA A 635 16.47 -56.22 -8.28
N GLY A 636 17.41 -55.32 -8.62
CA GLY A 636 18.14 -55.35 -9.89
C GLY A 636 17.34 -54.93 -11.12
N THR A 637 16.18 -54.29 -10.93
CA THR A 637 15.38 -53.70 -12.03
C THR A 637 15.87 -52.29 -12.33
N CYS A 638 17.08 -52.19 -12.89
CA CYS A 638 17.53 -51.00 -13.62
C CYS A 638 17.90 -51.45 -15.04
N ASN A 639 16.90 -51.52 -15.92
CA ASN A 639 17.13 -51.34 -17.34
C ASN A 639 16.21 -50.22 -17.80
N ASP A 640 16.82 -49.24 -18.46
CA ASP A 640 16.22 -48.00 -18.94
C ASP A 640 14.89 -48.21 -19.67
N GLY A 641 13.90 -47.35 -19.37
CA GLY A 641 12.87 -47.00 -20.35
C GLY A 641 11.41 -47.44 -20.11
N ALA A 642 10.97 -47.78 -18.91
CA ALA A 642 9.54 -48.02 -18.64
C ALA A 642 9.14 -47.67 -17.20
N ALA A 643 9.11 -46.39 -16.86
CA ALA A 643 8.51 -45.88 -15.64
C ALA A 643 7.67 -44.63 -15.94
N MET A 644 6.64 -44.80 -16.75
CA MET A 644 5.51 -43.87 -16.85
C MET A 644 4.37 -44.59 -17.56
N ASP A 645 3.52 -45.28 -16.80
CA ASP A 645 2.22 -45.79 -17.30
C ASP A 645 1.27 -46.26 -16.18
N TRP A 646 1.42 -45.77 -14.94
CA TRP A 646 0.57 -46.17 -13.81
C TRP A 646 -0.02 -45.01 -13.00
N LEU A 647 -0.24 -43.86 -13.63
CA LEU A 647 -0.98 -42.73 -13.03
C LEU A 647 -1.96 -42.12 -14.05
N ASP A 648 -2.82 -42.97 -14.63
CA ASP A 648 -3.84 -42.53 -15.59
C ASP A 648 -5.27 -42.86 -15.11
N ASP A 649 -5.51 -42.81 -13.80
CA ASP A 649 -6.87 -42.89 -13.23
C ASP A 649 -7.05 -41.83 -12.12
N ASP A 650 -7.31 -40.58 -12.54
CA ASP A 650 -7.66 -39.42 -11.69
C ASP A 650 -8.88 -39.67 -10.76
N GLU A 651 -9.71 -40.69 -11.05
CA GLU A 651 -10.92 -40.99 -10.28
C GLU A 651 -10.67 -41.72 -8.93
N ASP A 652 -9.48 -42.29 -8.70
CA ASP A 652 -9.22 -43.08 -7.48
C ASP A 652 -8.60 -42.23 -6.36
N LEU A 653 -7.85 -41.17 -6.71
CA LEU A 653 -7.27 -40.25 -5.73
C LEU A 653 -8.32 -39.29 -5.13
N GLY A 654 -9.26 -38.80 -5.96
CA GLY A 654 -10.39 -37.98 -5.50
C GLY A 654 -11.28 -38.71 -4.49
N ARG A 655 -11.51 -40.01 -4.69
CA ARG A 655 -12.25 -40.86 -3.73
C ARG A 655 -11.52 -41.05 -2.41
N ARG A 656 -10.20 -41.20 -2.45
CA ARG A 656 -9.37 -41.34 -1.23
C ARG A 656 -9.31 -40.06 -0.41
N ILE A 657 -9.34 -38.90 -1.07
CA ILE A 657 -9.42 -37.60 -0.38
C ILE A 657 -10.80 -37.41 0.27
N GLU A 658 -11.89 -37.81 -0.39
CA GLU A 658 -13.24 -37.78 0.21
C GLU A 658 -13.41 -38.73 1.40
N GLU A 659 -12.71 -39.87 1.43
CA GLU A 659 -12.70 -40.79 2.57
C GLU A 659 -11.92 -40.20 3.76
N LEU A 660 -10.78 -39.55 3.49
CA LEU A 660 -9.97 -38.91 4.54
C LEU A 660 -10.66 -37.69 5.17
N LEU A 661 -11.50 -36.96 4.41
CA LEU A 661 -12.27 -35.82 4.92
C LEU A 661 -13.50 -36.22 5.76
N LYS A 662 -13.95 -37.48 5.70
CA LYS A 662 -15.11 -37.98 6.49
C LYS A 662 -14.74 -38.42 7.90
N ASP A 663 -13.47 -38.70 8.15
CA ASP A 663 -13.01 -39.25 9.43
C ASP A 663 -12.69 -38.20 10.50
N ASP A 664 -12.79 -36.89 10.19
CA ASP A 664 -12.42 -35.81 11.13
C ASP A 664 -13.60 -34.99 11.70
N VAL A 665 -14.84 -35.48 11.57
CA VAL A 665 -16.00 -34.92 12.29
C VAL A 665 -16.56 -35.94 13.26
N GLY A 666 -15.98 -35.97 14.47
CA GLY A 666 -16.47 -36.84 15.53
C GLY A 666 -15.95 -36.55 16.93
N SER A 667 -16.34 -35.44 17.56
CA SER A 667 -16.69 -35.48 18.99
C SER A 667 -17.67 -34.37 19.44
N ASP A 668 -18.80 -34.86 19.95
CA ASP A 668 -19.73 -34.38 20.98
C ASP A 668 -20.43 -33.00 20.89
N GLU A 669 -21.76 -33.04 20.74
CA GLU A 669 -22.70 -32.86 21.86
C GLU A 669 -24.16 -33.19 21.45
N LYS A 670 -24.90 -33.87 22.35
CA LYS A 670 -26.35 -34.13 22.21
C LYS A 670 -27.17 -32.85 22.37
N PRO A 671 -28.34 -32.78 21.71
CA PRO A 671 -29.55 -32.60 22.52
C PRO A 671 -30.80 -33.34 22.01
N GLY A 672 -31.73 -33.56 22.95
CA GLY A 672 -33.15 -33.27 22.70
C GLY A 672 -34.02 -34.34 22.03
N LYS A 673 -34.73 -35.11 22.87
CA LYS A 673 -35.94 -35.87 22.52
C LYS A 673 -37.08 -34.97 21.97
N LYS A 674 -37.83 -35.48 20.98
CA LYS A 674 -39.31 -35.62 20.93
C LYS A 674 -39.72 -36.25 19.60
N GLU A 675 -40.16 -37.52 19.60
CA GLU A 675 -41.57 -37.94 19.59
C GLU A 675 -42.36 -37.46 18.36
N THR A 676 -42.79 -38.40 17.51
CA THR A 676 -44.16 -38.92 17.49
C THR A 676 -44.33 -39.97 16.40
N ALA A 677 -44.88 -41.14 16.76
CA ALA A 677 -46.10 -41.70 16.14
C ALA A 677 -46.29 -43.15 16.58
N GLU A 678 -47.43 -43.35 17.24
CA GLU A 678 -48.04 -44.59 17.70
C GLU A 678 -48.21 -45.60 16.54
N THR A 679 -48.38 -46.92 16.71
CA THR A 679 -49.48 -47.55 17.45
C THR A 679 -49.33 -49.08 17.48
N LYS A 680 -49.64 -49.69 18.64
CA LYS A 680 -50.29 -51.02 18.94
C LYS A 680 -49.86 -52.26 18.13
N GLY A 681 -49.64 -53.46 18.68
CA GLY A 681 -49.84 -54.16 19.97
C GLY A 681 -49.19 -55.57 19.78
N GLN A 682 -49.22 -56.59 20.62
CA GLN A 682 -49.97 -56.97 21.80
C GLN A 682 -49.32 -58.30 22.31
N LYS A 683 -49.21 -58.50 23.64
CA LYS A 683 -49.15 -59.82 24.37
C LYS A 683 -47.91 -60.74 24.10
N SER A 684 -47.28 -61.47 25.04
CA SER A 684 -47.66 -61.98 26.36
C SER A 684 -46.46 -62.57 27.15
N LYS A 685 -46.63 -62.66 28.48
CA LYS A 685 -46.12 -63.65 29.47
C LYS A 685 -44.60 -63.71 29.78
N ARG A 686 -44.17 -63.33 31.00
CA ARG A 686 -44.01 -64.16 32.26
C ARG A 686 -42.93 -65.26 32.10
N LYS A 687 -41.97 -65.52 33.01
CA LYS A 687 -41.75 -65.16 34.42
C LYS A 687 -40.38 -65.73 34.89
N LYS A 688 -39.75 -65.05 35.86
CA LYS A 688 -39.03 -65.58 37.07
C LYS A 688 -37.63 -66.22 36.98
N GLY A 689 -36.76 -65.72 37.88
CA GLY A 689 -35.86 -66.51 38.74
C GLY A 689 -34.42 -65.99 38.76
N LYS A 690 -34.02 -65.03 39.62
CA LYS A 690 -33.64 -65.13 41.05
C LYS A 690 -32.50 -66.15 41.28
N LYS A 691 -31.26 -65.73 41.57
CA LYS A 691 -30.63 -65.50 42.90
C LYS A 691 -29.11 -65.50 42.59
N LYS A 692 -28.20 -64.86 43.31
CA LYS A 692 -28.21 -64.22 44.62
C LYS A 692 -27.10 -63.17 44.61
#